data_AF-A0AAN6E2Q4-F1
#
_entry.id   AF-A0AAN6E2Q4-F1
#
_cell.length_a   1.000
_cell.length_b   1.000
_cell.length_c   1.000
_cell.angle_alpha   90.00
_cell.angle_beta   90.00
_cell.angle_gamma   90.00
#
_symmetry.space_group_name_H-M   'P 1'
#
loop_
_entity.id
_entity.type
_entity.pdbx_description
1 polymer ?
#
loop_
_entity_poly.entity_id
_entity_poly.type
_entity_poly.pdbx_seq_one_letter_code
_entity_poly.pdbx_strand_id
1 'polypeptide(L)'
;MVRQCHFVWRQACCADTASRGPQPGSELNFTSKVRLFVPTTPLRFLADLADASSSKTPNIEGVHTPDEGVVSCMYTCNENRVWRYVNINFCATNLDEYPDGNSFMLYTDDEHIDPSIPQTLEAVGADAHGKSLSEVLSEVSQRLSATLSDDGENNTDTVLEDGDEDDFDFEYDSDGGDFGLADLQPITNVARENGSSRATTQCTNPPSLQKIRADLRALKDAGFRVGIFGNLATTGALCVSVRVVKLGLSDEAMQAWSLRRQHYLILLIRYSGAYMDASRLCSEVNSLNGKMEMRVGLCQHYKPSSRDVLSTFEKKGEAVSTEAEASTFEPLFIGQPLNQFLAERLLYIIKARHSHGLSWLGAEKFVEARQLLTSNSNFDDLVDYQCDDNANTTNLPGFVMADHMGQISLEKASLPLIAMQAVLRHFVRCTEFCLVCHSHVDNSFEALKPYVCTKPLCLYQYMTLGFGPSLEWDVCSQPYVVDLLISFCHVAGNSGRLKDYPVGLNLMTPVLPHYSVPFPDPTVYYLHNANKGSTSTPMSAEKTFSCMWHANERQLRKCQNEDWSLAKLRVGDWLVTVAHKNQTAAHHRIKNISMDVVELGEPVFVVFNENNQTSGQSQSTTQDIAPPLDGSVKADCFLYDKNFDVLPVVQKQRALVALLDTLPSVEEMCEYLERQGRGRAGSLKLWKDRISDPALNLLRWIIASNRSCIVQVGEVVGDQDGKALTATEDRVEGMDGYMQFRFAQGAPDKEKRFNDCVKTEAVTTGTQYPTLFAWHGSQLWNWHSIIRQGLRFDEIVHGRAYGNGVYMSRHAATSLGYSNNNLVSDWKPSMLQIGRAFSLNEVVNHPARFVSRSPHYVVSDLDWIQTRYLFVKVNKAFTFKEGKCTEMYKQDPLHVASNELNRAIIIPMTAISKSRRPCNTIDKAATEAGKRTKTLADTDQATAEHREDDANSVMSDATDVAYLDGNSEVNRGGSGHTNPGEDDMGMTLIHGRKRPVDAVAETDFVAGTLDVSSIKFLNAPQNATPTATKALMRLLQEAISVQENTAPAILGWYINRDMINNIYQWIVELHSFAAELPLTADMKAAGVKSIVLEMRFSTDFPFSPPFIRVVKPRFLPFAQGGGGNVTEGGAMCMEVLTNDGWTAAQNVESLLLQVRMAICDEERPARLAPPRAPGLRQQNTYGIGEARSAYIRACQNHGWTVPAGFDKIQQE
;
A
#
# COMPACT_ATOMS: atom_id res chain seq x y z
N MET A 1 20.20 -36.20 -62.31
CA MET A 1 20.63 -35.09 -63.21
C MET A 1 20.79 -33.86 -62.33
N VAL A 2 21.98 -33.24 -62.16
CA VAL A 2 22.71 -32.34 -63.11
C VAL A 2 22.09 -30.92 -63.10
N ARG A 3 22.76 -29.77 -62.88
CA ARG A 3 24.14 -29.26 -62.48
C ARG A 3 23.94 -27.74 -62.14
N GLN A 4 24.80 -26.89 -61.52
CA GLN A 4 26.09 -26.86 -60.76
C GLN A 4 26.10 -25.49 -59.98
N CYS A 5 26.87 -25.19 -58.91
CA CYS A 5 28.33 -24.87 -58.79
C CYS A 5 28.84 -23.76 -59.75
N HIS A 6 29.74 -22.81 -59.43
CA HIS A 6 30.86 -22.72 -58.44
C HIS A 6 30.98 -21.27 -57.87
N PHE A 7 31.55 -20.92 -56.70
CA PHE A 7 32.84 -21.21 -56.03
C PHE A 7 34.05 -20.38 -56.53
N VAL A 8 34.79 -19.70 -55.63
CA VAL A 8 36.27 -19.49 -55.62
C VAL A 8 36.73 -18.78 -54.32
N TRP A 9 37.93 -19.14 -53.83
CA TRP A 9 38.65 -18.60 -52.66
C TRP A 9 40.09 -18.22 -53.11
N ARG A 10 40.77 -17.22 -52.52
CA ARG A 10 42.26 -17.15 -52.53
C ARG A 10 42.89 -16.10 -51.59
N GLN A 11 44.16 -16.37 -51.21
CA GLN A 11 45.03 -15.58 -50.33
C GLN A 11 46.16 -14.87 -51.10
N ALA A 12 46.75 -13.80 -50.53
CA ALA A 12 48.13 -13.31 -50.69
C ALA A 12 48.35 -12.05 -49.80
N CYS A 13 49.54 -11.63 -49.34
CA CYS A 13 50.81 -12.30 -49.00
C CYS A 13 51.66 -11.35 -48.10
N CYS A 14 52.79 -11.82 -47.56
CA CYS A 14 53.61 -11.12 -46.55
C CYS A 14 54.53 -10.00 -47.09
N ALA A 15 55.01 -9.12 -46.17
CA ALA A 15 56.23 -8.32 -46.32
C ALA A 15 56.86 -7.99 -44.95
N ASP A 16 58.18 -8.14 -44.80
CA ASP A 16 58.96 -7.88 -43.58
C ASP A 16 59.62 -6.49 -43.57
N THR A 17 59.96 -5.94 -42.39
CA THR A 17 61.37 -5.57 -42.06
C THR A 17 61.63 -5.12 -40.61
N ALA A 18 62.79 -5.56 -40.12
CA ALA A 18 63.55 -5.31 -38.87
C ALA A 18 63.69 -3.82 -38.38
N SER A 19 64.24 -3.47 -37.20
CA SER A 19 65.34 -4.15 -36.45
C SER A 19 65.61 -3.68 -34.99
N ARG A 20 66.17 -4.59 -34.17
CA ARG A 20 67.13 -4.45 -33.02
C ARG A 20 66.77 -3.67 -31.71
N GLY A 21 67.04 -4.31 -30.56
CA GLY A 21 67.12 -3.73 -29.18
C GLY A 21 68.58 -3.56 -28.69
N PRO A 22 68.97 -3.80 -27.40
CA PRO A 22 68.24 -4.45 -26.28
C PRO A 22 68.50 -3.83 -24.85
N GLN A 23 68.18 -4.61 -23.79
CA GLN A 23 68.50 -4.52 -22.33
C GLN A 23 67.32 -4.15 -21.37
N PRO A 24 67.29 -4.69 -20.12
CA PRO A 24 66.04 -4.79 -19.33
C PRO A 24 65.99 -3.98 -18.04
N GLY A 25 64.77 -3.77 -17.53
CA GLY A 25 64.46 -3.31 -16.17
C GLY A 25 63.10 -3.87 -15.73
N SER A 26 62.95 -4.18 -14.45
CA SER A 26 61.76 -4.83 -13.89
C SER A 26 60.67 -3.84 -13.50
N GLU A 27 59.40 -4.18 -13.76
CA GLU A 27 58.32 -4.09 -12.76
C GLU A 27 57.04 -4.84 -13.20
N LEU A 28 56.11 -5.04 -12.27
CA LEU A 28 54.92 -5.87 -12.46
C LEU A 28 53.83 -5.15 -13.29
N ASN A 29 53.05 -5.92 -14.07
CA ASN A 29 51.70 -5.52 -14.44
C ASN A 29 50.81 -6.73 -14.74
N PHE A 30 49.53 -6.64 -14.36
CA PHE A 30 48.52 -7.67 -14.62
C PHE A 30 48.05 -7.61 -16.07
N THR A 31 48.16 -8.72 -16.81
CA THR A 31 47.54 -8.85 -18.14
C THR A 31 46.15 -9.48 -18.02
N SER A 32 45.10 -8.68 -18.15
CA SER A 32 43.74 -9.18 -18.35
C SER A 32 43.64 -9.89 -19.71
N LYS A 33 43.16 -11.14 -19.70
CA LYS A 33 42.89 -11.88 -20.95
C LYS A 33 41.64 -11.30 -21.61
N VAL A 34 41.80 -10.69 -22.78
CA VAL A 34 40.69 -10.45 -23.70
C VAL A 34 40.17 -11.83 -24.15
N ARG A 35 38.98 -12.23 -23.69
CA ARG A 35 38.21 -13.29 -24.35
C ARG A 35 37.66 -12.73 -25.66
N LEU A 36 37.74 -13.52 -26.72
CA LEU A 36 36.97 -13.28 -27.94
C LEU A 36 35.48 -13.28 -27.58
N PHE A 37 34.68 -12.45 -28.24
CA PHE A 37 33.24 -12.39 -28.01
C PHE A 37 32.61 -13.76 -28.33
N VAL A 38 32.11 -14.42 -27.28
CA VAL A 38 31.00 -15.37 -27.41
C VAL A 38 29.76 -14.52 -27.78
N PRO A 39 28.88 -14.97 -28.68
CA PRO A 39 27.61 -14.30 -28.90
C PRO A 39 26.83 -14.21 -27.58
N THR A 40 26.15 -13.09 -27.33
CA THR A 40 25.14 -13.01 -26.27
C THR A 40 24.08 -14.08 -26.51
N THR A 41 23.58 -14.76 -25.48
CA THR A 41 22.78 -15.99 -25.60
C THR A 41 21.58 -15.90 -26.57
N PRO A 42 20.82 -14.78 -26.67
CA PRO A 42 19.80 -14.61 -27.71
C PRO A 42 20.31 -14.79 -29.17
N LEU A 43 21.57 -14.45 -29.47
CA LEU A 43 22.17 -14.65 -30.80
C LEU A 43 22.43 -16.12 -31.13
N ARG A 44 22.57 -17.00 -30.12
CA ARG A 44 22.72 -18.45 -30.34
C ARG A 44 21.37 -19.07 -30.68
N PHE A 45 20.33 -18.72 -29.94
CA PHE A 45 18.95 -19.12 -30.25
C PHE A 45 18.51 -18.67 -31.65
N LEU A 46 18.78 -17.41 -32.02
CA LEU A 46 18.48 -16.89 -33.36
C LEU A 46 19.28 -17.55 -34.49
N ALA A 47 20.49 -18.05 -34.21
CA ALA A 47 21.27 -18.82 -35.18
C ALA A 47 20.67 -20.23 -35.39
N ASP A 48 20.41 -20.96 -34.29
CA ASP A 48 19.81 -22.29 -34.33
C ASP A 48 18.40 -22.25 -34.96
N LEU A 49 17.64 -21.18 -34.74
CA LEU A 49 16.35 -20.92 -35.42
C LEU A 49 16.52 -20.68 -36.93
N ALA A 50 17.48 -19.86 -37.34
CA ALA A 50 17.74 -19.61 -38.76
C ALA A 50 18.19 -20.89 -39.50
N ASP A 51 19.02 -21.71 -38.86
CA ASP A 51 19.40 -23.03 -39.36
C ASP A 51 18.18 -23.97 -39.40
N ALA A 52 17.36 -24.02 -38.34
CA ALA A 52 16.13 -24.84 -38.29
C ALA A 52 15.15 -24.49 -39.41
N SER A 53 14.86 -23.20 -39.65
CA SER A 53 14.01 -22.71 -40.75
C SER A 53 14.58 -23.00 -42.15
N SER A 54 15.88 -23.25 -42.27
CA SER A 54 16.53 -23.64 -43.54
C SER A 54 16.62 -25.17 -43.74
N SER A 55 16.65 -25.91 -42.62
CA SER A 55 16.72 -27.36 -42.58
C SER A 55 15.37 -28.00 -42.92
N LYS A 56 15.37 -29.26 -43.36
CA LYS A 56 14.17 -30.06 -43.55
C LYS A 56 14.11 -31.22 -42.57
N THR A 57 13.58 -30.96 -41.38
CA THR A 57 13.10 -32.00 -40.47
C THR A 57 11.96 -32.76 -41.16
N PRO A 58 11.93 -34.11 -41.15
CA PRO A 58 10.83 -34.87 -41.76
C PRO A 58 9.50 -34.50 -41.11
N ASN A 59 8.42 -34.55 -41.88
CA ASN A 59 7.04 -34.28 -41.44
C ASN A 59 6.80 -32.90 -40.78
N ILE A 60 7.77 -31.98 -40.75
CA ILE A 60 7.63 -30.63 -40.20
C ILE A 60 7.93 -29.59 -41.27
N GLU A 61 7.01 -28.64 -41.47
CA GLU A 61 7.15 -27.52 -42.41
C GLU A 61 6.89 -26.17 -41.71
N GLY A 62 7.39 -25.09 -42.31
CA GLY A 62 7.04 -23.72 -41.89
C GLY A 62 7.58 -23.25 -40.54
N VAL A 63 8.72 -23.76 -40.06
CA VAL A 63 9.36 -23.31 -38.81
C VAL A 63 9.63 -21.79 -38.86
N HIS A 64 8.97 -21.01 -37.99
CA HIS A 64 9.17 -19.57 -37.84
C HIS A 64 9.01 -19.13 -36.37
N THR A 65 9.40 -17.91 -36.03
CA THR A 65 9.09 -17.31 -34.72
C THR A 65 7.90 -16.35 -34.85
N PRO A 66 6.85 -16.46 -34.00
CA PRO A 66 5.80 -15.45 -33.89
C PRO A 66 6.11 -14.37 -32.83
N ASP A 67 6.89 -14.67 -31.80
CA ASP A 67 7.26 -13.78 -30.69
C ASP A 67 8.59 -14.21 -30.04
N GLU A 68 9.25 -13.34 -29.27
CA GLU A 68 10.57 -13.62 -28.69
C GLU A 68 10.53 -14.84 -27.76
N GLY A 69 11.31 -15.89 -28.10
CA GLY A 69 11.35 -17.17 -27.37
C GLY A 69 10.36 -18.22 -27.84
N VAL A 70 9.40 -17.85 -28.69
CA VAL A 70 8.44 -18.78 -29.29
C VAL A 70 8.89 -19.18 -30.70
N VAL A 71 8.78 -20.46 -31.01
CA VAL A 71 8.91 -21.02 -32.37
C VAL A 71 7.63 -21.78 -32.69
N SER A 72 7.05 -21.57 -33.86
CA SER A 72 5.87 -22.27 -34.35
C SER A 72 6.23 -23.02 -35.64
N CYS A 73 5.64 -24.20 -35.83
CA CYS A 73 5.78 -24.99 -37.06
C CYS A 73 4.54 -25.86 -37.30
N MET A 74 4.37 -26.33 -38.53
CA MET A 74 3.27 -27.20 -38.93
C MET A 74 3.77 -28.63 -39.12
N TYR A 75 3.34 -29.55 -38.25
CA TYR A 75 3.53 -30.98 -38.44
C TYR A 75 2.52 -31.51 -39.47
N THR A 76 2.95 -32.45 -40.30
CA THR A 76 2.21 -32.97 -41.45
C THR A 76 2.31 -34.50 -41.51
N CYS A 77 1.16 -35.16 -41.48
CA CYS A 77 1.06 -36.62 -41.49
C CYS A 77 0.01 -37.09 -42.53
N ASN A 78 0.13 -38.32 -43.01
CA ASN A 78 -0.74 -38.89 -44.06
C ASN A 78 -1.33 -40.22 -43.60
N GLU A 79 -2.32 -40.15 -42.71
CA GLU A 79 -3.07 -41.31 -42.22
C GLU A 79 -4.23 -41.61 -43.16
N ASN A 80 -4.44 -42.88 -43.50
CA ASN A 80 -5.60 -43.35 -44.28
C ASN A 80 -5.89 -42.56 -45.59
N ARG A 81 -4.83 -42.01 -46.22
CA ARG A 81 -4.87 -41.14 -47.43
C ARG A 81 -5.47 -39.74 -47.21
N VAL A 82 -5.58 -39.28 -45.97
CA VAL A 82 -5.94 -37.90 -45.63
C VAL A 82 -4.72 -37.23 -45.01
N TRP A 83 -4.34 -36.06 -45.55
CA TRP A 83 -3.29 -35.25 -44.96
C TRP A 83 -3.83 -34.53 -43.71
N ARG A 84 -3.29 -34.86 -42.54
CA ARG A 84 -3.45 -34.07 -41.32
C ARG A 84 -2.34 -33.03 -41.22
N TYR A 85 -2.70 -31.86 -40.74
CA TYR A 85 -1.81 -30.73 -40.45
C TYR A 85 -2.08 -30.33 -39.00
N VAL A 86 -1.03 -30.13 -38.20
CA VAL A 86 -1.12 -29.73 -36.79
C VAL A 86 -0.11 -28.63 -36.51
N ASN A 87 -0.57 -27.53 -35.91
CA ASN A 87 0.26 -26.38 -35.55
C ASN A 87 0.88 -26.63 -34.17
N ILE A 88 2.22 -26.73 -34.11
CA ILE A 88 2.96 -27.00 -32.88
C ILE A 88 3.81 -25.78 -32.52
N ASN A 89 3.57 -25.26 -31.32
CA ASN A 89 4.31 -24.16 -30.72
C ASN A 89 5.32 -24.69 -29.69
N PHE A 90 6.50 -24.10 -29.67
CA PHE A 90 7.64 -24.41 -28.81
C PHE A 90 8.00 -23.12 -28.08
N CYS A 91 7.78 -23.04 -26.78
CA CYS A 91 8.11 -21.89 -25.95
C CYS A 91 9.38 -22.17 -25.15
N ALA A 92 10.44 -21.38 -25.35
CA ALA A 92 11.69 -21.47 -24.60
C ALA A 92 11.51 -20.92 -23.18
N THR A 93 11.76 -21.74 -22.16
CA THR A 93 11.51 -21.38 -20.75
C THR A 93 12.56 -20.44 -20.15
N ASN A 94 13.79 -20.45 -20.68
CA ASN A 94 14.87 -19.55 -20.26
C ASN A 94 15.84 -19.24 -21.43
N LEU A 95 15.48 -18.26 -22.24
CA LEU A 95 16.28 -17.77 -23.37
C LEU A 95 17.72 -17.37 -23.00
N ASP A 96 17.93 -16.79 -21.82
CA ASP A 96 19.22 -16.25 -21.41
C ASP A 96 20.25 -17.35 -21.09
N GLU A 97 19.79 -18.59 -20.85
CA GLU A 97 20.63 -19.77 -20.59
C GLU A 97 20.60 -20.79 -21.75
N TYR A 98 20.04 -20.43 -22.91
CA TYR A 98 19.94 -21.34 -24.06
C TYR A 98 21.31 -21.75 -24.64
N PRO A 99 21.53 -23.05 -24.95
CA PRO A 99 20.64 -24.19 -24.73
C PRO A 99 20.80 -24.84 -23.36
N ASP A 100 21.96 -24.69 -22.72
CA ASP A 100 22.45 -25.57 -21.65
C ASP A 100 21.60 -25.51 -20.35
N GLY A 101 20.86 -24.42 -20.12
CA GLY A 101 19.89 -24.25 -19.02
C GLY A 101 18.46 -23.92 -19.47
N ASN A 102 18.13 -24.12 -20.76
CA ASN A 102 16.79 -23.90 -21.31
C ASN A 102 16.03 -25.23 -21.46
N SER A 103 14.71 -25.22 -21.25
CA SER A 103 13.80 -26.26 -21.75
C SER A 103 12.78 -25.67 -22.72
N PHE A 104 12.07 -26.52 -23.45
CA PHE A 104 10.96 -26.13 -24.31
C PHE A 104 9.65 -26.69 -23.76
N MET A 105 8.65 -25.83 -23.61
CA MET A 105 7.25 -26.24 -23.45
C MET A 105 6.62 -26.37 -24.83
N LEU A 106 5.96 -27.49 -25.11
CA LEU A 106 5.35 -27.78 -26.41
C LEU A 106 3.82 -27.88 -26.29
N TYR A 107 3.11 -27.20 -27.18
CA TYR A 107 1.65 -27.21 -27.22
C TYR A 107 1.12 -27.00 -28.65
N THR A 108 -0.19 -27.10 -28.82
CA THR A 108 -0.90 -27.01 -30.12
C THR A 108 -2.26 -26.36 -29.90
N ASP A 109 -2.63 -25.43 -30.77
CA ASP A 109 -3.85 -24.61 -30.63
C ASP A 109 -5.07 -25.23 -31.36
N ASP A 110 -4.89 -26.36 -32.05
CA ASP A 110 -5.91 -26.97 -32.91
C ASP A 110 -6.95 -27.79 -32.11
N GLU A 111 -8.17 -27.24 -31.94
CA GLU A 111 -9.26 -27.76 -31.07
C GLU A 111 -9.77 -29.20 -31.38
N HIS A 112 -9.35 -29.84 -32.49
CA HIS A 112 -9.96 -31.08 -33.02
C HIS A 112 -8.92 -32.17 -33.37
N ILE A 113 -7.87 -32.28 -32.57
CA ILE A 113 -6.80 -33.29 -32.71
C ILE A 113 -7.03 -34.55 -31.85
N ASP A 114 -6.25 -35.59 -32.12
CA ASP A 114 -6.25 -36.83 -31.34
C ASP A 114 -5.55 -36.61 -29.98
N PRO A 115 -6.10 -37.10 -28.84
CA PRO A 115 -5.52 -36.88 -27.51
C PRO A 115 -4.10 -37.49 -27.34
N SER A 116 -3.71 -38.45 -28.19
CA SER A 116 -2.33 -38.95 -28.22
C SER A 116 -1.30 -37.90 -28.65
N ILE A 117 -1.70 -36.88 -29.40
CA ILE A 117 -0.80 -35.82 -29.92
C ILE A 117 -0.35 -34.88 -28.78
N PRO A 118 -1.25 -34.24 -27.99
CA PRO A 118 -0.86 -33.46 -26.81
C PRO A 118 0.00 -34.26 -25.81
N GLN A 119 -0.37 -35.51 -25.52
CA GLN A 119 0.38 -36.38 -24.60
C GLN A 119 1.80 -36.66 -25.11
N THR A 120 1.97 -36.85 -26.42
CA THR A 120 3.29 -37.02 -27.03
C THR A 120 4.12 -35.73 -26.96
N LEU A 121 3.49 -34.55 -27.14
CA LEU A 121 4.17 -33.25 -27.05
C LEU A 121 4.61 -32.93 -25.61
N GLU A 122 3.76 -33.19 -24.62
CA GLU A 122 4.06 -33.03 -23.20
C GLU A 122 5.24 -33.91 -22.77
N ALA A 123 5.25 -35.18 -23.21
CA ALA A 123 6.37 -36.10 -22.98
C ALA A 123 7.68 -35.66 -23.65
N VAL A 124 7.63 -35.01 -24.83
CA VAL A 124 8.84 -34.43 -25.46
C VAL A 124 9.29 -33.16 -24.72
N GLY A 125 8.37 -32.36 -24.17
CA GLY A 125 8.67 -31.17 -23.39
C GLY A 125 9.35 -31.48 -22.06
N ALA A 126 8.93 -32.53 -21.37
CA ALA A 126 9.63 -33.05 -20.18
C ALA A 126 11.08 -33.43 -20.50
N ASP A 127 11.31 -34.05 -21.66
CA ASP A 127 12.63 -34.42 -22.16
C ASP A 127 13.42 -33.26 -22.82
N ALA A 128 12.91 -32.03 -22.88
CA ALA A 128 13.49 -30.96 -23.70
C ALA A 128 14.63 -30.17 -23.03
N HIS A 129 14.90 -30.36 -21.74
CA HIS A 129 15.90 -29.59 -21.00
C HIS A 129 17.32 -29.80 -21.55
N GLY A 130 18.04 -28.70 -21.82
CA GLY A 130 19.43 -28.72 -22.28
C GLY A 130 19.62 -29.04 -23.77
N LYS A 131 18.54 -29.27 -24.53
CA LYS A 131 18.59 -29.62 -25.95
C LYS A 131 18.51 -28.40 -26.86
N SER A 132 19.13 -28.49 -28.03
CA SER A 132 18.97 -27.49 -29.10
C SER A 132 17.59 -27.60 -29.76
N LEU A 133 17.11 -26.48 -30.33
CA LEU A 133 15.85 -26.42 -31.07
C LEU A 133 15.76 -27.50 -32.18
N SER A 134 16.87 -27.74 -32.88
CA SER A 134 16.97 -28.77 -33.92
C SER A 134 16.81 -30.22 -33.40
N GLU A 135 17.26 -30.50 -32.18
CA GLU A 135 17.10 -31.82 -31.56
C GLU A 135 15.65 -32.03 -31.11
N VAL A 136 15.03 -31.02 -30.48
CA VAL A 136 13.63 -31.09 -30.03
C VAL A 136 12.67 -31.20 -31.23
N LEU A 137 12.87 -30.43 -32.30
CA LEU A 137 12.10 -30.57 -33.55
C LEU A 137 12.22 -31.98 -34.15
N SER A 138 13.40 -32.61 -34.07
CA SER A 138 13.62 -33.97 -34.56
C SER A 138 12.91 -35.02 -33.68
N GLU A 139 12.96 -34.86 -32.36
CA GLU A 139 12.29 -35.74 -31.39
C GLU A 139 10.76 -35.69 -31.54
N VAL A 140 10.18 -34.49 -31.71
CA VAL A 140 8.74 -34.30 -32.01
C VAL A 140 8.33 -35.06 -33.25
N SER A 141 9.07 -34.87 -34.35
CA SER A 141 8.80 -35.54 -35.62
C SER A 141 8.85 -37.06 -35.45
N GLN A 142 9.88 -37.58 -34.76
CA GLN A 142 10.04 -39.02 -34.56
C GLN A 142 8.94 -39.61 -33.67
N ARG A 143 8.64 -39.03 -32.50
CA ARG A 143 7.63 -39.57 -31.59
C ARG A 143 6.22 -39.46 -32.17
N LEU A 144 5.82 -38.32 -32.75
CA LEU A 144 4.52 -38.19 -33.40
C LEU A 144 4.38 -39.13 -34.61
N SER A 145 5.45 -39.38 -35.37
CA SER A 145 5.41 -40.37 -36.46
C SER A 145 5.26 -41.80 -35.95
N ALA A 146 5.80 -42.13 -34.77
CA ALA A 146 5.66 -43.45 -34.14
C ALA A 146 4.26 -43.64 -33.55
N THR A 147 3.80 -42.72 -32.69
CA THR A 147 2.48 -42.80 -32.03
C THR A 147 1.32 -42.90 -33.04
N LEU A 148 1.42 -42.20 -34.18
CA LEU A 148 0.41 -42.22 -35.25
C LEU A 148 0.58 -43.39 -36.25
N SER A 149 1.53 -44.30 -36.03
CA SER A 149 1.76 -45.49 -36.88
C SER A 149 1.45 -46.83 -36.19
N ASP A 150 1.40 -46.88 -34.86
CA ASP A 150 1.56 -48.13 -34.09
C ASP A 150 0.27 -48.61 -33.40
N ASP A 151 -0.75 -48.90 -34.21
CA ASP A 151 -2.05 -49.45 -33.81
C ASP A 151 -1.92 -50.97 -33.50
N GLY A 152 -1.10 -51.39 -32.51
CA GLY A 152 -0.83 -52.83 -32.27
C GLY A 152 -0.02 -53.32 -31.03
N GLU A 153 -0.75 -53.83 -30.03
CA GLU A 153 -0.36 -54.90 -29.06
C GLU A 153 0.76 -54.72 -27.99
N ASN A 154 0.34 -54.74 -26.71
CA ASN A 154 0.97 -55.26 -25.46
C ASN A 154 2.47 -55.72 -25.44
N ASN A 155 3.21 -55.38 -24.35
CA ASN A 155 3.65 -56.37 -23.33
C ASN A 155 4.42 -55.85 -22.08
N THR A 156 4.32 -56.66 -21.00
CA THR A 156 5.24 -56.90 -19.84
C THR A 156 6.03 -55.74 -19.20
N ASP A 157 5.77 -55.35 -17.95
CA ASP A 157 6.09 -56.08 -16.69
C ASP A 157 7.60 -56.29 -16.43
N THR A 158 8.14 -55.69 -15.36
CA THR A 158 9.40 -56.10 -14.69
C THR A 158 9.36 -55.64 -13.22
N VAL A 159 9.80 -56.51 -12.30
CA VAL A 159 9.75 -56.34 -10.82
C VAL A 159 11.16 -56.09 -10.25
N LEU A 160 11.26 -55.87 -8.93
CA LEU A 160 12.43 -55.72 -8.02
C LEU A 160 12.68 -54.24 -7.60
N GLU A 161 12.93 -53.91 -6.33
CA GLU A 161 12.93 -54.70 -5.07
C GLU A 161 12.67 -53.76 -3.86
N ASP A 162 12.29 -54.31 -2.69
CA ASP A 162 11.87 -53.51 -1.51
C ASP A 162 13.02 -52.73 -0.84
N GLY A 163 12.70 -51.58 -0.25
CA GLY A 163 13.60 -50.79 0.61
C GLY A 163 12.85 -49.77 1.46
N ASP A 164 12.52 -50.11 2.70
CA ASP A 164 11.77 -49.25 3.63
C ASP A 164 12.65 -48.12 4.22
N GLU A 165 12.46 -46.87 3.78
CA GLU A 165 12.79 -45.65 4.55
C GLU A 165 11.60 -44.67 4.49
N ASP A 166 11.15 -44.18 5.66
CA ASP A 166 9.94 -43.33 5.82
C ASP A 166 10.19 -41.87 5.34
N ASP A 167 10.21 -41.64 4.02
CA ASP A 167 10.31 -40.28 3.47
C ASP A 167 8.92 -39.62 3.29
N PHE A 168 8.77 -38.37 3.76
CA PHE A 168 7.48 -37.67 3.81
C PHE A 168 7.32 -36.73 2.61
N ASP A 169 6.64 -37.22 1.57
CA ASP A 169 6.25 -36.40 0.41
C ASP A 169 5.46 -35.16 0.84
N PHE A 170 5.97 -33.99 0.46
CA PHE A 170 5.24 -32.73 0.46
C PHE A 170 5.04 -32.30 -1.00
N GLU A 171 3.84 -32.56 -1.53
CA GLU A 171 3.43 -32.09 -2.86
C GLU A 171 3.65 -30.57 -2.97
N TYR A 172 4.39 -30.16 -4.00
CA TYR A 172 4.81 -28.78 -4.19
C TYR A 172 3.76 -28.01 -5.00
N ASP A 173 2.68 -27.61 -4.34
CA ASP A 173 1.59 -26.85 -4.96
C ASP A 173 2.08 -25.45 -5.40
N SER A 174 2.44 -25.35 -6.67
CA SER A 174 3.22 -24.26 -7.26
C SER A 174 2.32 -23.12 -7.76
N ASP A 175 1.73 -22.34 -6.86
CA ASP A 175 1.10 -21.06 -7.22
C ASP A 175 2.01 -19.87 -6.92
N GLY A 176 2.80 -19.51 -7.94
CA GLY A 176 3.91 -18.54 -7.89
C GLY A 176 3.60 -17.15 -8.47
N GLY A 177 2.34 -16.86 -8.78
CA GLY A 177 1.86 -15.50 -9.03
C GLY A 177 1.25 -15.23 -10.40
N ASP A 178 -0.02 -14.82 -10.38
CA ASP A 178 -0.62 -13.93 -11.38
C ASP A 178 -1.28 -12.71 -10.70
N PHE A 179 -1.37 -11.60 -11.43
CA PHE A 179 -1.95 -10.33 -10.98
C PHE A 179 -3.39 -10.09 -11.52
N GLY A 180 -4.00 -11.09 -12.17
CA GLY A 180 -5.42 -11.41 -12.06
C GLY A 180 -6.37 -10.97 -13.17
N LEU A 181 -7.60 -11.49 -13.03
CA LEU A 181 -8.87 -11.11 -13.69
C LEU A 181 -9.23 -11.86 -14.99
N ALA A 182 -9.70 -13.11 -14.83
CA ALA A 182 -10.55 -13.83 -15.79
C ALA A 182 -11.55 -14.78 -15.08
N ASP A 183 -12.59 -15.24 -15.79
CA ASP A 183 -13.86 -15.71 -15.24
C ASP A 183 -14.11 -17.25 -15.27
N LEU A 184 -14.89 -17.72 -14.28
CA LEU A 184 -16.00 -18.70 -14.36
C LEU A 184 -15.84 -20.17 -14.87
N GLN A 185 -16.03 -21.09 -13.89
CA GLN A 185 -16.80 -22.36 -13.97
C GLN A 185 -16.13 -23.61 -14.64
N PRO A 186 -16.81 -24.78 -14.86
CA PRO A 186 -16.71 -25.86 -13.86
C PRO A 186 -16.57 -27.32 -14.40
N ILE A 187 -15.74 -28.15 -13.78
CA ILE A 187 -15.70 -29.62 -13.99
C ILE A 187 -15.60 -30.27 -12.60
N THR A 188 -16.50 -31.09 -12.04
CA THR A 188 -17.45 -32.14 -12.51
C THR A 188 -16.79 -33.44 -13.00
N ASN A 189 -16.44 -34.32 -12.06
CA ASN A 189 -16.76 -35.77 -12.07
C ASN A 189 -16.64 -36.29 -10.61
N VAL A 190 -17.35 -37.29 -10.09
CA VAL A 190 -18.08 -38.46 -10.62
C VAL A 190 -17.22 -39.72 -10.83
N ALA A 191 -16.79 -40.30 -9.71
CA ALA A 191 -16.74 -41.76 -9.46
C ALA A 191 -16.95 -41.93 -7.93
N ARG A 192 -17.88 -42.71 -7.38
CA ARG A 192 -18.48 -44.02 -7.71
C ARG A 192 -17.61 -45.23 -7.38
N GLU A 193 -17.50 -45.46 -6.07
CA GLU A 193 -17.59 -46.77 -5.38
C GLU A 193 -16.91 -48.00 -6.02
N ASN A 194 -15.88 -48.50 -5.33
CA ASN A 194 -15.83 -49.92 -4.93
C ASN A 194 -14.81 -50.15 -3.80
N GLY A 195 -15.01 -51.19 -2.97
CA GLY A 195 -13.87 -51.93 -2.40
C GLY A 195 -13.32 -51.57 -1.01
N SER A 196 -14.15 -51.27 -0.01
CA SER A 196 -13.92 -51.55 1.43
C SER A 196 -12.48 -51.67 1.98
N SER A 197 -12.08 -50.72 2.86
CA SER A 197 -11.53 -51.05 4.19
C SER A 197 -11.64 -49.88 5.18
N ARG A 198 -11.61 -50.18 6.48
CA ARG A 198 -11.82 -49.19 7.57
C ARG A 198 -10.49 -48.64 8.08
N ALA A 199 -10.24 -47.36 7.82
CA ALA A 199 -9.36 -46.53 8.66
C ALA A 199 -10.21 -45.48 9.39
N THR A 200 -9.91 -45.17 10.64
CA THR A 200 -10.70 -44.23 11.46
C THR A 200 -9.82 -43.09 11.95
N THR A 201 -9.59 -42.11 11.07
CA THR A 201 -8.91 -40.86 11.41
C THR A 201 -9.82 -40.00 12.28
N GLN A 202 -9.29 -39.48 13.38
CA GLN A 202 -10.09 -38.82 14.42
C GLN A 202 -10.29 -37.33 14.08
N CYS A 203 -11.53 -36.85 14.19
CA CYS A 203 -11.80 -35.41 14.17
C CYS A 203 -11.21 -34.76 15.43
N THR A 204 -10.34 -33.78 15.28
CA THR A 204 -9.90 -32.92 16.39
C THR A 204 -11.06 -32.04 16.85
N ASN A 205 -11.26 -31.93 18.16
CA ASN A 205 -12.36 -31.16 18.75
C ASN A 205 -12.23 -29.65 18.43
N PRO A 206 -13.35 -28.90 18.37
CA PRO A 206 -13.29 -27.44 18.29
C PRO A 206 -12.53 -26.85 19.49
N PRO A 207 -11.80 -25.73 19.31
CA PRO A 207 -11.00 -25.12 20.36
C PRO A 207 -11.89 -24.72 21.55
N SER A 208 -11.49 -25.11 22.75
CA SER A 208 -12.29 -24.83 23.94
C SER A 208 -12.33 -23.33 24.23
N LEU A 209 -13.47 -22.84 24.73
CA LEU A 209 -13.60 -21.47 25.25
C LEU A 209 -12.57 -21.15 26.36
N GLN A 210 -11.99 -22.18 26.98
CA GLN A 210 -10.89 -22.05 27.94
C GLN A 210 -9.57 -21.61 27.27
N LYS A 211 -9.24 -22.11 26.07
CA LYS A 211 -8.05 -21.66 25.30
C LYS A 211 -8.21 -20.21 24.85
N ILE A 212 -9.37 -19.85 24.30
CA ILE A 212 -9.67 -18.45 23.92
C ILE A 212 -9.51 -17.53 25.14
N ARG A 213 -10.12 -17.88 26.29
CA ARG A 213 -9.98 -17.09 27.53
C ARG A 213 -8.54 -17.04 28.08
N ALA A 214 -7.75 -18.09 27.91
CA ALA A 214 -6.33 -18.07 28.28
C ALA A 214 -5.52 -17.12 27.39
N ASP A 215 -5.78 -17.14 26.09
CA ASP A 215 -5.05 -16.33 25.10
C ASP A 215 -5.38 -14.83 25.22
N LEU A 216 -6.63 -14.49 25.57
CA LEU A 216 -7.05 -13.12 25.88
C LEU A 216 -6.52 -12.63 27.25
N ARG A 217 -6.34 -13.51 28.23
CA ARG A 217 -5.65 -13.15 29.49
C ARG A 217 -4.17 -12.92 29.26
N ALA A 218 -3.48 -13.76 28.50
CA ALA A 218 -2.08 -13.57 28.15
C ALA A 218 -1.82 -12.20 27.48
N LEU A 219 -2.73 -11.73 26.62
CA LEU A 219 -2.68 -10.36 26.08
C LEU A 219 -2.78 -9.28 27.18
N LYS A 220 -3.78 -9.41 28.07
CA LYS A 220 -4.04 -8.44 29.15
C LYS A 220 -2.90 -8.40 30.18
N ASP A 221 -2.37 -9.57 30.54
CA ASP A 221 -1.27 -9.74 31.48
C ASP A 221 0.06 -9.21 30.90
N ALA A 222 0.23 -9.28 29.56
CA ALA A 222 1.32 -8.62 28.83
C ALA A 222 1.11 -7.10 28.63
N GLY A 223 0.04 -6.50 29.19
CA GLY A 223 -0.21 -5.06 29.19
C GLY A 223 -1.00 -4.52 27.99
N PHE A 224 -1.50 -5.39 27.11
CA PHE A 224 -2.34 -4.99 25.97
C PHE A 224 -3.80 -4.77 26.36
N ARG A 225 -4.48 -3.88 25.64
CA ARG A 225 -5.94 -3.76 25.68
C ARG A 225 -6.54 -4.68 24.63
N VAL A 226 -7.71 -5.21 24.97
CA VAL A 226 -8.44 -6.22 24.21
C VAL A 226 -9.86 -5.72 24.00
N GLY A 227 -10.33 -5.74 22.75
CA GLY A 227 -11.72 -5.53 22.39
C GLY A 227 -12.22 -6.63 21.46
N ILE A 228 -13.45 -7.11 21.65
CA ILE A 228 -14.03 -8.20 20.87
C ILE A 228 -15.19 -7.68 20.00
N PHE A 229 -15.25 -8.16 18.76
CA PHE A 229 -16.37 -7.95 17.83
C PHE A 229 -16.90 -9.31 17.36
N GLY A 230 -18.21 -9.54 17.49
CA GLY A 230 -18.82 -10.84 17.16
C GLY A 230 -18.42 -11.94 18.15
N ASN A 231 -18.34 -13.20 17.68
CA ASN A 231 -18.04 -14.36 18.51
C ASN A 231 -16.82 -15.11 17.96
N LEU A 232 -15.68 -15.00 18.64
CA LEU A 232 -14.41 -15.64 18.25
C LEU A 232 -14.49 -17.16 18.09
N ALA A 233 -15.48 -17.83 18.69
CA ALA A 233 -15.69 -19.27 18.53
C ALA A 233 -16.34 -19.67 17.19
N THR A 234 -16.97 -18.74 16.47
CA THR A 234 -17.68 -19.01 15.20
C THR A 234 -17.23 -18.10 14.07
N THR A 235 -17.36 -16.78 14.26
CA THR A 235 -17.01 -15.71 13.32
C THR A 235 -16.91 -14.40 14.10
N GLY A 236 -15.80 -13.68 13.96
CA GLY A 236 -15.58 -12.46 14.71
C GLY A 236 -14.21 -11.83 14.46
N ALA A 237 -14.01 -10.63 15.01
CA ALA A 237 -12.74 -9.93 14.98
C ALA A 237 -12.24 -9.64 16.40
N LEU A 238 -10.96 -9.89 16.62
CA LEU A 238 -10.23 -9.55 17.83
C LEU A 238 -9.44 -8.26 17.58
N CYS A 239 -9.59 -7.28 18.47
CA CYS A 239 -8.80 -6.06 18.50
C CYS A 239 -7.81 -6.12 19.65
N VAL A 240 -6.51 -6.05 19.33
CA VAL A 240 -5.41 -5.93 20.28
C VAL A 240 -4.82 -4.53 20.14
N SER A 241 -4.69 -3.78 21.24
CA SER A 241 -4.25 -2.39 21.16
C SER A 241 -3.34 -1.93 22.30
N VAL A 242 -2.50 -0.93 22.00
CA VAL A 242 -1.54 -0.33 22.94
C VAL A 242 -1.36 1.15 22.62
N ARG A 243 -1.27 2.01 23.65
CA ARG A 243 -0.95 3.44 23.46
C ARG A 243 0.47 3.58 22.89
N VAL A 244 0.63 4.41 21.86
CA VAL A 244 1.93 4.65 21.21
C VAL A 244 3.00 5.10 22.21
N VAL A 245 2.62 5.91 23.22
CA VAL A 245 3.52 6.40 24.28
C VAL A 245 4.21 5.26 25.04
N LYS A 246 3.55 4.13 25.25
CA LYS A 246 4.14 2.98 25.98
C LYS A 246 5.22 2.26 25.19
N LEU A 247 5.34 2.49 23.87
CA LEU A 247 6.26 1.76 22.99
C LEU A 247 7.74 2.17 23.14
N GLY A 248 8.04 3.20 23.95
CA GLY A 248 9.41 3.69 24.13
C GLY A 248 9.96 4.50 22.95
N LEU A 249 9.10 4.92 22.02
CA LEU A 249 9.47 5.77 20.89
C LEU A 249 9.88 7.16 21.37
N SER A 250 10.94 7.71 20.78
CA SER A 250 11.33 9.10 21.00
C SER A 250 10.29 10.07 20.41
N ASP A 251 10.14 11.26 21.01
CA ASP A 251 9.25 12.29 20.45
C ASP A 251 9.62 12.68 19.02
N GLU A 252 10.90 12.60 18.64
CA GLU A 252 11.37 12.80 17.27
C GLU A 252 10.89 11.69 16.33
N ALA A 253 10.84 10.43 16.78
CA ALA A 253 10.26 9.33 16.01
C ALA A 253 8.73 9.45 15.91
N MET A 254 8.05 9.77 17.02
CA MET A 254 6.61 10.07 17.01
C MET A 254 6.28 11.23 16.07
N GLN A 255 7.08 12.30 16.06
CA GLN A 255 6.92 13.43 15.12
C GLN A 255 7.22 13.04 13.68
N ALA A 256 8.29 12.27 13.41
CA ALA A 256 8.64 11.81 12.06
C ALA A 256 7.61 10.84 11.46
N TRP A 257 6.86 10.12 12.30
CA TRP A 257 5.82 9.16 11.93
C TRP A 257 4.39 9.74 12.13
N SER A 258 4.28 11.03 12.46
CA SER A 258 3.04 11.79 12.77
C SER A 258 2.12 11.17 13.82
N LEU A 259 2.69 10.41 14.77
CA LEU A 259 1.94 9.72 15.81
C LEU A 259 1.59 10.68 16.96
N ARG A 260 0.29 10.80 17.26
CA ARG A 260 -0.17 11.59 18.41
C ARG A 260 -0.05 10.76 19.69
N ARG A 261 0.32 11.39 20.82
CA ARG A 261 0.40 10.70 22.14
C ARG A 261 -0.92 10.03 22.57
N GLN A 262 -2.06 10.48 22.06
CA GLN A 262 -3.38 9.90 22.33
C GLN A 262 -3.70 8.65 21.49
N HIS A 263 -2.92 8.37 20.43
CA HIS A 263 -3.20 7.26 19.53
C HIS A 263 -2.85 5.90 20.16
N TYR A 264 -3.68 4.92 19.84
CA TYR A 264 -3.42 3.50 20.02
C TYR A 264 -2.95 2.92 18.69
N LEU A 265 -1.89 2.13 18.72
CA LEU A 265 -1.59 1.16 17.67
C LEU A 265 -2.55 -0.02 17.85
N ILE A 266 -3.23 -0.42 16.78
CA ILE A 266 -4.24 -1.48 16.79
C ILE A 266 -3.90 -2.56 15.78
N LEU A 267 -3.92 -3.82 16.24
CA LEU A 267 -3.96 -5.02 15.42
C LEU A 267 -5.39 -5.61 15.47
N LEU A 268 -6.05 -5.65 14.33
CA LEU A 268 -7.31 -6.37 14.11
C LEU A 268 -7.01 -7.75 13.51
N ILE A 269 -7.58 -8.81 14.07
CA ILE A 269 -7.51 -10.19 13.55
C ILE A 269 -8.94 -10.68 13.32
N ARG A 270 -9.34 -10.82 12.05
CA ARG A 270 -10.62 -11.43 11.65
C ARG A 270 -10.47 -12.95 11.54
N TYR A 271 -11.40 -13.68 12.16
CA TYR A 271 -11.56 -15.12 11.98
C TYR A 271 -12.84 -15.38 11.17
N SER A 272 -12.69 -16.02 10.01
CA SER A 272 -13.78 -16.40 9.09
C SER A 272 -14.43 -17.75 9.47
N GLY A 273 -14.02 -18.31 10.61
CA GLY A 273 -14.46 -19.59 11.16
C GLY A 273 -13.99 -19.71 12.62
N ALA A 274 -14.02 -20.93 13.17
CA ALA A 274 -13.58 -21.18 14.54
C ALA A 274 -12.14 -20.71 14.81
N TYR A 275 -11.93 -20.13 16.00
CA TYR A 275 -10.65 -19.59 16.49
C TYR A 275 -9.42 -20.42 16.13
N MET A 276 -8.36 -19.75 15.69
CA MET A 276 -7.08 -20.38 15.35
C MET A 276 -6.10 -20.23 16.51
N ASP A 277 -5.71 -21.33 17.14
CA ASP A 277 -4.62 -21.37 18.12
C ASP A 277 -3.25 -21.60 17.44
N ALA A 278 -2.16 -21.35 18.17
CA ALA A 278 -0.79 -21.39 17.62
C ALA A 278 -0.34 -22.81 17.21
N SER A 279 -0.80 -23.84 17.93
CA SER A 279 -0.57 -25.26 17.60
C SER A 279 -1.27 -25.63 16.29
N ARG A 280 -2.56 -25.33 16.18
CA ARG A 280 -3.35 -25.59 14.98
C ARG A 280 -2.84 -24.82 13.76
N LEU A 281 -2.39 -23.58 13.95
CA LEU A 281 -1.76 -22.78 12.90
C LEU A 281 -0.59 -23.55 12.25
N CYS A 282 0.37 -24.03 13.05
CA CYS A 282 1.59 -24.65 12.52
C CYS A 282 1.32 -25.93 11.70
N SER A 283 0.27 -26.68 12.05
CA SER A 283 -0.20 -27.83 11.28
C SER A 283 -0.97 -27.43 10.01
N GLU A 284 -1.83 -26.41 10.08
CA GLU A 284 -2.72 -26.03 8.97
C GLU A 284 -2.17 -24.96 8.01
N VAL A 285 -0.96 -24.39 8.21
CA VAL A 285 -0.47 -23.17 7.49
C VAL A 285 -0.81 -23.15 5.99
N ASN A 286 -0.45 -24.20 5.26
CA ASN A 286 -0.63 -24.31 3.81
C ASN A 286 -2.12 -24.27 3.38
N SER A 287 -3.04 -24.52 4.30
CA SER A 287 -4.50 -24.59 4.07
C SER A 287 -5.25 -23.45 4.78
N LEU A 288 -4.61 -22.31 5.05
CA LEU A 288 -5.22 -21.18 5.79
C LEU A 288 -5.93 -20.12 4.91
N ASN A 289 -5.87 -20.21 3.59
CA ASN A 289 -6.42 -19.19 2.67
C ASN A 289 -7.86 -18.79 3.04
N GLY A 290 -8.02 -17.52 3.43
CA GLY A 290 -9.31 -16.92 3.82
C GLY A 290 -9.83 -17.27 5.23
N LYS A 291 -9.22 -18.19 5.98
CA LYS A 291 -9.66 -18.57 7.34
C LYS A 291 -9.40 -17.48 8.40
N MET A 292 -8.30 -16.75 8.26
CA MET A 292 -7.86 -15.70 9.18
C MET A 292 -7.21 -14.55 8.40
N GLU A 293 -7.51 -13.31 8.77
CA GLU A 293 -6.93 -12.11 8.17
C GLU A 293 -6.48 -11.12 9.24
N MET A 294 -5.37 -10.40 8.99
CA MET A 294 -4.83 -9.41 9.93
C MET A 294 -4.71 -8.02 9.29
N ARG A 295 -4.97 -6.97 10.10
CA ARG A 295 -4.88 -5.57 9.70
C ARG A 295 -4.33 -4.70 10.84
N VAL A 296 -3.43 -3.78 10.54
CA VAL A 296 -2.85 -2.82 11.48
C VAL A 296 -3.25 -1.39 11.09
N GLY A 297 -3.57 -0.58 12.10
CA GLY A 297 -3.89 0.85 11.95
C GLY A 297 -3.74 1.62 13.26
N LEU A 298 -4.19 2.87 13.25
CA LEU A 298 -4.21 3.76 14.39
C LEU A 298 -5.66 4.09 14.78
N CYS A 299 -5.89 4.40 16.06
CA CYS A 299 -7.17 4.92 16.52
C CYS A 299 -6.95 5.86 17.71
N GLN A 300 -7.84 6.83 17.92
CA GLN A 300 -7.83 7.69 19.11
C GLN A 300 -8.41 6.97 20.35
N HIS A 301 -9.09 5.84 20.13
CA HIS A 301 -9.65 4.97 21.15
C HIS A 301 -8.96 3.60 21.14
N TYR A 302 -9.09 2.81 22.21
CA TYR A 302 -8.44 1.49 22.27
C TYR A 302 -9.15 0.42 21.40
N LYS A 303 -10.33 0.76 20.88
CA LYS A 303 -11.23 -0.10 20.12
C LYS A 303 -11.93 0.78 19.07
N PRO A 304 -11.81 0.50 17.75
CA PRO A 304 -12.42 1.30 16.69
C PRO A 304 -13.93 1.05 16.62
N SER A 305 -14.66 1.83 15.82
CA SER A 305 -16.09 1.59 15.61
C SER A 305 -16.34 0.27 14.86
N SER A 306 -17.48 -0.38 15.12
CA SER A 306 -17.87 -1.60 14.39
C SER A 306 -17.98 -1.39 12.88
N ARG A 307 -18.39 -0.18 12.44
CA ARG A 307 -18.44 0.21 11.02
C ARG A 307 -17.06 0.22 10.38
N ASP A 308 -16.05 0.74 11.10
CA ASP A 308 -14.66 0.77 10.64
C ASP A 308 -14.06 -0.65 10.56
N VAL A 309 -14.45 -1.56 11.46
CA VAL A 309 -14.02 -2.96 11.40
C VAL A 309 -14.60 -3.67 10.17
N LEU A 310 -15.89 -3.49 9.86
CA LEU A 310 -16.48 -4.09 8.66
C LEU A 310 -15.82 -3.55 7.38
N SER A 311 -15.74 -2.23 7.21
CA SER A 311 -15.18 -1.61 6.00
C SER A 311 -13.69 -1.90 5.78
N THR A 312 -12.94 -2.17 6.85
CA THR A 312 -11.51 -2.59 6.79
C THR A 312 -11.31 -4.00 6.21
N PHE A 313 -12.34 -4.84 6.25
CA PHE A 313 -12.29 -6.26 5.90
C PHE A 313 -13.24 -6.67 4.74
N GLU A 314 -14.01 -5.74 4.19
CA GLU A 314 -14.82 -5.94 2.97
C GLU A 314 -13.96 -5.80 1.70
N LYS A 315 -14.21 -6.65 0.69
CA LYS A 315 -13.60 -6.49 -0.64
C LYS A 315 -14.39 -5.42 -1.41
N LYS A 316 -13.67 -4.53 -2.11
CA LYS A 316 -14.20 -3.29 -2.72
C LYS A 316 -15.27 -3.55 -3.81
N GLY A 317 -16.53 -3.64 -3.41
CA GLY A 317 -17.67 -3.22 -4.21
C GLY A 317 -17.82 -1.69 -4.18
N GLU A 318 -18.73 -1.15 -5.00
CA GLU A 318 -18.97 0.29 -5.07
C GLU A 318 -19.77 0.80 -3.85
N ALA A 319 -19.42 2.00 -3.36
CA ALA A 319 -19.95 2.52 -2.10
C ALA A 319 -21.18 3.42 -2.32
N VAL A 320 -22.34 3.00 -1.78
CA VAL A 320 -23.54 3.82 -1.70
C VAL A 320 -23.30 5.01 -0.76
N SER A 321 -23.64 6.22 -1.22
CA SER A 321 -23.39 7.47 -0.50
C SER A 321 -24.53 7.85 0.46
N THR A 322 -24.30 7.69 1.77
CA THR A 322 -25.02 8.40 2.83
C THR A 322 -24.05 9.25 3.64
N GLU A 323 -24.54 10.35 4.22
CA GLU A 323 -23.70 11.39 4.83
C GLU A 323 -22.90 10.84 6.03
N ALA A 324 -21.58 11.01 6.01
CA ALA A 324 -20.68 10.27 6.88
C ALA A 324 -20.18 11.09 8.08
N GLU A 325 -20.40 10.56 9.28
CA GLU A 325 -19.51 10.83 10.42
C GLU A 325 -18.09 10.32 10.13
N ALA A 326 -17.09 10.91 10.79
CA ALA A 326 -15.69 10.59 10.53
C ALA A 326 -15.30 9.17 11.02
N SER A 327 -14.60 8.42 10.18
CA SER A 327 -14.02 7.12 10.53
C SER A 327 -13.03 7.24 11.70
N THR A 328 -13.07 6.28 12.62
CA THR A 328 -12.20 6.29 13.82
C THR A 328 -10.87 5.56 13.63
N PHE A 329 -10.70 4.84 12.51
CA PHE A 329 -9.55 3.99 12.22
C PHE A 329 -8.63 4.67 11.18
N GLU A 330 -7.62 5.38 11.68
CA GLU A 330 -6.65 6.14 10.88
C GLU A 330 -5.60 5.19 10.25
N PRO A 331 -5.21 5.37 8.97
CA PRO A 331 -4.23 4.50 8.32
C PRO A 331 -2.80 4.73 8.87
N LEU A 332 -2.05 3.64 9.06
CA LEU A 332 -0.66 3.70 9.52
C LEU A 332 0.31 4.00 8.36
N PHE A 333 1.35 4.80 8.60
CA PHE A 333 2.31 5.24 7.57
C PHE A 333 3.11 4.09 6.90
N ILE A 334 3.30 2.97 7.60
CA ILE A 334 3.81 1.68 7.06
C ILE A 334 2.75 0.58 7.02
N GLY A 335 1.46 0.96 7.09
CA GLY A 335 0.35 0.02 7.21
C GLY A 335 0.22 -0.95 6.03
N GLN A 336 0.47 -0.49 4.79
CA GLN A 336 0.44 -1.38 3.62
C GLN A 336 1.56 -2.43 3.67
N PRO A 337 2.86 -2.09 3.79
CA PRO A 337 3.93 -3.05 4.04
C PRO A 337 3.65 -4.01 5.20
N LEU A 338 3.20 -3.50 6.35
CA LEU A 338 3.00 -4.33 7.53
C LEU A 338 1.80 -5.30 7.36
N ASN A 339 0.72 -4.85 6.72
CA ASN A 339 -0.42 -5.72 6.38
C ASN A 339 -0.04 -6.80 5.37
N GLN A 340 0.89 -6.52 4.45
CA GLN A 340 1.43 -7.50 3.52
C GLN A 340 2.27 -8.55 4.25
N PHE A 341 3.23 -8.13 5.09
CA PHE A 341 4.02 -9.03 5.94
C PHE A 341 3.16 -9.98 6.78
N LEU A 342 2.08 -9.48 7.38
CA LEU A 342 1.17 -10.29 8.21
C LEU A 342 0.36 -11.32 7.40
N ALA A 343 0.05 -11.02 6.13
CA ALA A 343 -0.69 -11.93 5.25
C ALA A 343 0.24 -12.98 4.60
N GLU A 344 1.41 -12.56 4.12
CA GLU A 344 2.25 -13.36 3.23
C GLU A 344 3.42 -14.08 3.95
N ARG A 345 3.91 -13.57 5.09
CA ARG A 345 5.16 -14.06 5.70
C ARG A 345 5.06 -14.47 7.18
N LEU A 346 4.29 -13.76 8.01
CA LEU A 346 4.25 -14.02 9.47
C LEU A 346 3.96 -15.50 9.80
N LEU A 347 3.00 -16.12 9.11
CA LEU A 347 2.55 -17.48 9.43
C LEU A 347 3.65 -18.53 9.14
N TYR A 348 4.41 -18.33 8.06
CA TYR A 348 5.59 -19.15 7.73
C TYR A 348 6.74 -18.92 8.71
N ILE A 349 6.96 -17.68 9.16
CA ILE A 349 7.97 -17.35 10.18
C ILE A 349 7.64 -18.06 11.51
N ILE A 350 6.38 -18.07 11.95
CA ILE A 350 5.93 -18.81 13.15
C ILE A 350 6.19 -20.32 12.98
N LYS A 351 5.85 -20.90 11.82
CA LYS A 351 6.12 -22.33 11.52
C LYS A 351 7.62 -22.65 11.53
N ALA A 352 8.46 -21.81 10.92
CA ALA A 352 9.91 -21.99 10.89
C ALA A 352 10.56 -21.87 12.28
N ARG A 353 10.11 -20.90 13.11
CA ARG A 353 10.55 -20.75 14.51
C ARG A 353 10.24 -22.00 15.34
N HIS A 354 9.05 -22.57 15.16
CA HIS A 354 8.66 -23.80 15.86
C HIS A 354 9.45 -25.03 15.36
N SER A 355 9.55 -25.24 14.05
CA SER A 355 10.16 -26.45 13.48
C SER A 355 11.68 -26.51 13.64
N HIS A 356 12.37 -25.37 13.67
CA HIS A 356 13.85 -25.31 13.68
C HIS A 356 14.44 -24.60 14.91
N GLY A 357 13.61 -24.15 15.86
CA GLY A 357 14.07 -23.48 17.09
C GLY A 357 14.72 -22.11 16.88
N LEU A 358 14.51 -21.49 15.71
CA LEU A 358 15.20 -20.26 15.29
C LEU A 358 14.68 -19.00 16.00
N SER A 359 15.56 -18.00 16.14
CA SER A 359 15.21 -16.62 16.53
C SER A 359 14.32 -15.94 15.49
N TRP A 360 13.79 -14.73 15.76
CA TRP A 360 12.95 -14.02 14.79
C TRP A 360 13.74 -13.68 13.53
N LEU A 361 14.88 -13.02 13.69
CA LEU A 361 15.80 -12.71 12.59
C LEU A 361 16.32 -13.98 11.87
N GLY A 362 16.51 -15.08 12.61
CA GLY A 362 16.90 -16.37 12.04
C GLY A 362 15.82 -16.97 11.13
N ALA A 363 14.57 -17.00 11.60
CA ALA A 363 13.44 -17.51 10.84
C ALA A 363 13.02 -16.60 9.68
N GLU A 364 13.13 -15.28 9.84
CA GLU A 364 12.92 -14.28 8.78
C GLU A 364 13.89 -14.51 7.60
N LYS A 365 15.18 -14.75 7.91
CA LYS A 365 16.20 -15.16 6.93
C LYS A 365 15.92 -16.52 6.30
N PHE A 366 15.54 -17.53 7.10
CA PHE A 366 15.27 -18.88 6.62
C PHE A 366 14.08 -18.92 5.65
N VAL A 367 12.99 -18.22 5.99
CA VAL A 367 11.83 -18.07 5.08
C VAL A 367 12.22 -17.30 3.81
N GLU A 368 13.06 -16.27 3.90
CA GLU A 368 13.55 -15.55 2.71
C GLU A 368 14.42 -16.44 1.81
N ALA A 369 15.38 -17.19 2.38
CA ALA A 369 16.23 -18.10 1.64
C ALA A 369 15.41 -19.19 0.94
N ARG A 370 14.41 -19.76 1.62
CA ARG A 370 13.49 -20.75 1.05
C ARG A 370 12.56 -20.17 -0.03
N GLN A 371 12.24 -18.87 0.02
CA GLN A 371 11.49 -18.17 -1.04
C GLN A 371 12.33 -17.86 -2.29
N LEU A 372 13.64 -18.11 -2.27
CA LEU A 372 14.57 -17.85 -3.39
C LEU A 372 15.11 -19.13 -4.05
N LEU A 373 14.61 -20.31 -3.65
CA LEU A 373 15.07 -21.62 -4.11
C LEU A 373 13.91 -22.47 -4.63
N THR A 374 14.06 -23.01 -5.84
CA THR A 374 13.04 -23.82 -6.55
C THR A 374 13.30 -25.33 -6.49
N SER A 375 14.15 -25.80 -5.57
CA SER A 375 14.47 -27.23 -5.41
C SER A 375 14.78 -27.63 -3.97
N ASN A 376 14.57 -28.91 -3.65
CA ASN A 376 14.78 -29.49 -2.32
C ASN A 376 16.27 -29.67 -1.98
N SER A 377 16.98 -28.59 -1.73
CA SER A 377 18.30 -28.63 -1.09
C SER A 377 18.14 -28.79 0.44
N ASN A 378 18.63 -29.90 1.00
CA ASN A 378 18.60 -30.12 2.45
C ASN A 378 19.46 -29.07 3.18
N PHE A 379 18.82 -28.32 4.08
CA PHE A 379 19.51 -27.40 5.00
C PHE A 379 19.97 -28.15 6.25
N ASP A 380 20.97 -29.02 6.07
CA ASP A 380 21.63 -29.73 7.18
C ASP A 380 22.38 -28.77 8.11
N ASP A 381 22.85 -27.62 7.58
CA ASP A 381 23.51 -26.58 8.38
C ASP A 381 22.55 -25.41 8.68
N LEU A 382 22.07 -25.37 9.93
CA LEU A 382 21.25 -24.29 10.47
C LEU A 382 22.07 -23.16 11.11
N VAL A 383 23.42 -23.24 11.15
CA VAL A 383 24.28 -22.27 11.86
C VAL A 383 24.16 -20.85 11.27
N ASP A 384 24.07 -20.71 9.94
CA ASP A 384 23.91 -19.41 9.28
C ASP A 384 22.61 -18.65 9.66
N TYR A 385 21.63 -19.36 10.23
CA TYR A 385 20.38 -18.80 10.73
C TYR A 385 20.37 -18.53 12.24
N GLN A 386 21.42 -18.91 12.99
CA GLN A 386 21.51 -18.63 14.42
C GLN A 386 21.88 -17.17 14.70
N CYS A 387 20.87 -16.29 14.67
CA CYS A 387 21.01 -14.85 14.84
C CYS A 387 20.57 -14.39 16.23
N ASP A 388 21.28 -13.44 16.84
CA ASP A 388 20.81 -12.73 18.03
C ASP A 388 19.86 -11.57 17.65
N ASP A 389 18.63 -11.61 18.16
CA ASP A 389 17.64 -10.54 17.97
C ASP A 389 17.93 -9.27 18.79
N ASN A 390 18.74 -9.38 19.85
CA ASN A 390 18.84 -8.38 20.93
C ASN A 390 20.08 -7.47 20.88
N ALA A 391 21.01 -7.71 19.95
CA ALA A 391 22.32 -7.06 19.91
C ALA A 391 22.31 -5.51 19.94
N ASN A 392 21.19 -4.87 19.55
CA ASN A 392 21.03 -3.41 19.48
C ASN A 392 19.93 -2.82 20.38
N THR A 393 19.21 -3.61 21.18
CA THR A 393 17.89 -3.21 21.73
C THR A 393 17.89 -2.73 23.19
N THR A 394 19.02 -2.26 23.72
CA THR A 394 19.22 -2.01 25.16
C THR A 394 18.29 -0.98 25.82
N ASN A 395 17.55 -0.20 25.04
CA ASN A 395 16.73 0.93 25.52
C ASN A 395 15.21 0.72 25.31
N LEU A 396 14.77 -0.42 24.76
CA LEU A 396 13.35 -0.67 24.46
C LEU A 396 12.59 -1.28 25.66
N PRO A 397 11.27 -1.00 25.83
CA PRO A 397 10.47 -1.56 26.91
C PRO A 397 10.41 -3.09 26.88
N GLY A 398 10.48 -3.73 28.04
CA GLY A 398 10.54 -5.19 28.15
C GLY A 398 9.38 -5.96 27.50
N PHE A 399 8.19 -5.34 27.37
CA PHE A 399 7.05 -5.96 26.67
C PHE A 399 7.13 -5.87 25.13
N VAL A 400 7.85 -4.87 24.60
CA VAL A 400 8.18 -4.76 23.16
C VAL A 400 9.23 -5.80 22.79
N MET A 401 10.13 -6.12 23.72
CA MET A 401 11.20 -7.12 23.61
C MET A 401 10.79 -8.53 24.06
N ALA A 402 9.51 -8.74 24.41
CA ALA A 402 9.04 -10.04 24.88
C ALA A 402 8.83 -11.02 23.72
N ASP A 403 9.26 -12.27 23.90
CA ASP A 403 9.06 -13.36 22.95
C ASP A 403 8.23 -14.48 23.59
N HIS A 404 6.92 -14.51 23.29
CA HIS A 404 5.99 -15.50 23.85
C HIS A 404 6.25 -16.91 23.33
N MET A 405 6.82 -17.06 22.12
CA MET A 405 7.16 -18.39 21.57
C MET A 405 8.42 -18.97 22.22
N GLY A 406 9.43 -18.13 22.47
CA GLY A 406 10.66 -18.55 23.15
C GLY A 406 10.45 -18.87 24.64
N GLN A 407 9.38 -18.37 25.25
CA GLN A 407 9.08 -18.52 26.68
C GLN A 407 8.08 -19.66 27.00
N ILE A 408 7.16 -19.98 26.08
CA ILE A 408 6.02 -20.87 26.35
C ILE A 408 5.81 -21.86 25.19
N SER A 409 5.66 -23.15 25.53
CA SER A 409 5.34 -24.25 24.61
C SER A 409 4.12 -23.95 23.72
N LEU A 410 4.21 -24.24 22.42
CA LEU A 410 3.24 -23.85 21.39
C LEU A 410 1.76 -24.11 21.75
N GLU A 411 1.45 -25.28 22.33
CA GLU A 411 0.10 -25.67 22.80
C GLU A 411 -0.56 -24.64 23.74
N LYS A 412 0.25 -23.90 24.50
CA LYS A 412 -0.15 -22.91 25.50
C LYS A 412 0.10 -21.48 25.04
N ALA A 413 0.70 -21.30 23.86
CA ALA A 413 1.04 -19.99 23.34
C ALA A 413 -0.20 -19.29 22.73
N SER A 414 -0.29 -17.97 22.92
CA SER A 414 -1.39 -17.13 22.45
C SER A 414 -1.02 -16.58 21.08
N LEU A 415 -1.67 -17.07 20.02
CA LEU A 415 -1.41 -16.63 18.66
C LEU A 415 -1.60 -15.10 18.48
N PRO A 416 -2.65 -14.46 19.04
CA PRO A 416 -2.79 -13.01 19.01
C PRO A 416 -1.64 -12.25 19.69
N LEU A 417 -1.07 -12.79 20.77
CA LEU A 417 0.08 -12.17 21.45
C LEU A 417 1.36 -12.30 20.60
N ILE A 418 1.58 -13.46 19.97
CA ILE A 418 2.70 -13.66 19.03
C ILE A 418 2.57 -12.70 17.84
N ALA A 419 1.37 -12.56 17.26
CA ALA A 419 1.11 -11.63 16.17
C ALA A 419 1.32 -10.17 16.58
N MET A 420 0.87 -9.78 17.79
CA MET A 420 1.10 -8.44 18.31
C MET A 420 2.60 -8.17 18.59
N GLN A 421 3.35 -9.16 19.10
CA GLN A 421 4.80 -9.06 19.29
C GLN A 421 5.53 -8.92 17.94
N ALA A 422 5.13 -9.66 16.91
CA ALA A 422 5.69 -9.51 15.56
C ALA A 422 5.38 -8.13 14.95
N VAL A 423 4.17 -7.60 15.17
CA VAL A 423 3.78 -6.23 14.82
C VAL A 423 4.64 -5.21 15.55
N LEU A 424 4.82 -5.35 16.87
CA LEU A 424 5.66 -4.44 17.66
C LEU A 424 7.12 -4.49 17.20
N ARG A 425 7.68 -5.68 16.92
CA ARG A 425 9.03 -5.84 16.37
C ARG A 425 9.18 -5.06 15.06
N HIS A 426 8.28 -5.26 14.11
CA HIS A 426 8.35 -4.62 12.79
C HIS A 426 7.95 -3.14 12.80
N PHE A 427 7.19 -2.68 13.79
CA PHE A 427 6.78 -1.28 13.93
C PHE A 427 7.83 -0.44 14.65
N VAL A 428 8.25 -0.86 15.85
CA VAL A 428 9.21 -0.10 16.69
C VAL A 428 10.60 -0.13 16.08
N ARG A 429 11.00 -1.27 15.50
CA ARG A 429 12.29 -1.44 14.78
C ARG A 429 12.12 -1.33 13.26
N CYS A 430 11.11 -0.59 12.77
CA CYS A 430 10.83 -0.46 11.32
C CYS A 430 12.01 0.06 10.50
N THR A 431 12.97 0.76 11.14
CA THR A 431 14.18 1.31 10.53
C THR A 431 15.38 0.34 10.53
N GLU A 432 15.22 -0.88 11.02
CA GLU A 432 16.16 -2.00 10.81
C GLU A 432 15.77 -2.86 9.59
N PHE A 433 14.56 -2.67 9.06
CA PHE A 433 13.94 -3.52 8.05
C PHE A 433 13.68 -2.81 6.73
N CYS A 434 13.79 -3.53 5.62
CA CYS A 434 13.33 -3.08 4.30
C CYS A 434 11.79 -3.09 4.23
N LEU A 435 11.16 -1.96 3.87
CA LEU A 435 9.71 -1.84 3.71
C LEU A 435 9.07 -2.67 2.57
N VAL A 436 9.88 -3.41 1.79
CA VAL A 436 9.39 -4.20 0.65
C VAL A 436 9.64 -5.69 0.86
N CYS A 437 10.91 -6.09 1.06
CA CYS A 437 11.24 -7.49 1.27
C CYS A 437 11.26 -7.92 2.74
N HIS A 438 11.05 -6.99 3.69
CA HIS A 438 11.14 -7.21 5.15
C HIS A 438 12.45 -7.82 5.66
N SER A 439 13.46 -8.01 4.79
CA SER A 439 14.83 -8.34 5.20
C SER A 439 15.36 -7.27 6.15
N HIS A 440 16.03 -7.70 7.21
CA HIS A 440 16.91 -6.86 8.00
C HIS A 440 18.01 -6.27 7.10
N VAL A 441 18.36 -4.99 7.30
CA VAL A 441 19.39 -4.27 6.53
C VAL A 441 20.52 -3.85 7.46
N ASP A 442 21.71 -3.53 6.95
CA ASP A 442 22.89 -3.29 7.78
C ASP A 442 22.68 -2.16 8.80
N ASN A 443 22.65 -2.54 10.09
CA ASN A 443 22.54 -1.70 11.29
C ASN A 443 23.75 -0.78 11.53
N SER A 444 24.36 -0.30 10.45
CA SER A 444 25.43 0.68 10.42
C SER A 444 24.99 2.03 11.00
N PHE A 445 23.69 2.36 11.01
CA PHE A 445 23.12 3.60 11.57
C PHE A 445 21.71 3.39 12.17
N GLU A 446 21.33 4.28 13.10
CA GLU A 446 19.96 4.43 13.60
C GLU A 446 19.25 5.47 12.71
N ALA A 447 18.12 5.12 12.07
CA ALA A 447 17.37 6.03 11.20
C ALA A 447 15.99 6.40 11.76
N LEU A 448 15.54 7.63 11.50
CA LEU A 448 14.24 8.16 11.93
C LEU A 448 13.09 7.96 10.93
N LYS A 449 13.37 7.68 9.65
CA LYS A 449 12.36 7.17 8.69
C LYS A 449 12.80 5.78 8.18
N PRO A 450 11.89 4.79 8.10
CA PRO A 450 12.18 3.48 7.51
C PRO A 450 12.42 3.60 6.00
N TYR A 451 13.11 2.62 5.43
CA TYR A 451 13.68 2.72 4.08
C TYR A 451 13.56 1.39 3.31
N VAL A 452 14.08 1.39 2.09
CA VAL A 452 14.11 0.25 1.19
C VAL A 452 15.57 -0.13 0.91
N CYS A 453 15.87 -1.42 0.92
CA CYS A 453 17.23 -1.92 0.70
C CYS A 453 17.70 -1.69 -0.75
N THR A 454 18.99 -1.89 -1.00
CA THR A 454 19.62 -1.69 -2.32
C THR A 454 19.33 -2.79 -3.34
N LYS A 455 18.51 -3.80 -3.01
CA LYS A 455 18.09 -4.84 -3.98
C LYS A 455 17.29 -4.18 -5.12
N PRO A 456 17.65 -4.37 -6.41
CA PRO A 456 16.99 -3.68 -7.52
C PRO A 456 15.47 -3.88 -7.59
N LEU A 457 14.99 -5.10 -7.33
CA LEU A 457 13.56 -5.42 -7.30
C LEU A 457 12.82 -4.61 -6.25
N CYS A 458 13.37 -4.49 -5.03
CA CYS A 458 12.76 -3.73 -3.94
C CYS A 458 12.71 -2.22 -4.26
N LEU A 459 13.78 -1.67 -4.85
CA LEU A 459 13.82 -0.28 -5.28
C LEU A 459 12.79 0.01 -6.38
N TYR A 460 12.62 -0.91 -7.34
CA TYR A 460 11.61 -0.82 -8.39
C TYR A 460 10.17 -0.95 -7.84
N GLN A 461 9.91 -1.92 -6.97
CA GLN A 461 8.62 -2.12 -6.31
C GLN A 461 8.22 -0.88 -5.48
N TYR A 462 9.17 -0.25 -4.77
CA TYR A 462 8.94 1.00 -4.06
C TYR A 462 8.57 2.15 -5.01
N MET A 463 9.41 2.42 -6.02
CA MET A 463 9.28 3.60 -6.87
C MET A 463 8.12 3.51 -7.88
N THR A 464 7.93 2.33 -8.50
CA THR A 464 6.98 2.13 -9.61
C THR A 464 5.62 1.61 -9.15
N LEU A 465 5.61 0.68 -8.19
CA LEU A 465 4.36 0.08 -7.68
C LEU A 465 3.84 0.76 -6.41
N GLY A 466 4.70 1.48 -5.68
CA GLY A 466 4.33 2.27 -4.49
C GLY A 466 4.45 1.54 -3.16
N PHE A 467 5.21 0.43 -3.09
CA PHE A 467 5.43 -0.30 -1.83
C PHE A 467 6.38 0.48 -0.90
N GLY A 468 5.83 1.31 -0.02
CA GLY A 468 6.58 2.11 0.95
C GLY A 468 5.67 3.10 1.69
N PRO A 469 6.21 4.21 2.24
CA PRO A 469 5.40 5.29 2.78
C PRO A 469 4.53 5.90 1.68
N SER A 470 3.25 6.16 1.97
CA SER A 470 2.33 6.72 0.98
C SER A 470 2.76 8.15 0.58
N LEU A 471 2.93 8.36 -0.73
CA LEU A 471 3.16 9.68 -1.32
C LEU A 471 2.06 10.66 -0.89
N GLU A 472 0.81 10.21 -0.93
CA GLU A 472 -0.37 10.98 -0.56
C GLU A 472 -0.36 11.39 0.92
N TRP A 473 0.21 10.55 1.80
CA TRP A 473 0.43 10.89 3.21
C TRP A 473 1.52 11.95 3.40
N ASP A 474 2.67 11.86 2.73
CA ASP A 474 3.74 12.88 2.85
C ASP A 474 3.26 14.25 2.28
N VAL A 475 2.50 14.23 1.18
CA VAL A 475 1.83 15.42 0.59
C VAL A 475 0.91 16.11 1.60
N CYS A 476 -0.06 15.39 2.18
CA CYS A 476 -1.03 16.00 3.10
C CYS A 476 -0.46 16.29 4.50
N SER A 477 0.58 15.57 4.95
CA SER A 477 1.15 15.75 6.30
C SER A 477 2.19 16.86 6.38
N GLN A 478 2.95 17.11 5.30
CA GLN A 478 4.03 18.10 5.28
C GLN A 478 4.11 18.85 3.93
N PRO A 479 3.02 19.54 3.48
CA PRO A 479 2.94 20.10 2.14
C PRO A 479 4.07 21.09 1.81
N TYR A 480 4.44 21.96 2.76
CA TYR A 480 5.54 22.90 2.62
C TYR A 480 6.93 22.22 2.50
N VAL A 481 7.11 21.00 3.03
CA VAL A 481 8.35 20.22 2.86
C VAL A 481 8.37 19.57 1.47
N VAL A 482 7.23 19.08 0.98
CA VAL A 482 7.11 18.56 -0.39
C VAL A 482 7.34 19.67 -1.43
N ASP A 483 6.75 20.86 -1.23
CA ASP A 483 6.94 22.04 -2.09
C ASP A 483 8.42 22.45 -2.17
N LEU A 484 9.12 22.44 -1.04
CA LEU A 484 10.56 22.69 -0.93
C LEU A 484 11.39 21.70 -1.75
N LEU A 485 11.06 20.40 -1.69
CA LEU A 485 11.78 19.36 -2.44
C LEU A 485 11.53 19.43 -3.95
N ILE A 486 10.29 19.69 -4.38
CA ILE A 486 9.96 19.90 -5.79
C ILE A 486 10.66 21.15 -6.32
N SER A 487 10.55 22.27 -5.61
CA SER A 487 11.14 23.56 -6.01
C SER A 487 12.66 23.47 -6.15
N PHE A 488 13.37 22.83 -5.22
CA PHE A 488 14.81 22.64 -5.36
C PHE A 488 15.18 21.68 -6.50
N CYS A 489 14.39 20.63 -6.76
CA CYS A 489 14.62 19.74 -7.90
C CYS A 489 14.43 20.47 -9.24
N HIS A 490 13.35 21.26 -9.35
CA HIS A 490 13.04 22.09 -10.52
C HIS A 490 14.15 23.10 -10.79
N VAL A 491 14.53 23.91 -9.79
CA VAL A 491 15.58 24.93 -9.92
C VAL A 491 16.95 24.30 -10.22
N ALA A 492 17.26 23.11 -9.68
CA ALA A 492 18.48 22.38 -10.01
C ALA A 492 18.49 21.86 -11.46
N GLY A 493 17.36 21.32 -11.94
CA GLY A 493 17.18 20.89 -13.34
C GLY A 493 17.23 22.06 -14.32
N ASN A 494 16.51 23.14 -14.01
CA ASN A 494 16.42 24.36 -14.81
C ASN A 494 17.72 25.21 -14.79
N SER A 495 18.66 24.89 -13.88
CA SER A 495 20.03 25.44 -13.89
C SER A 495 21.07 24.47 -14.48
N GLY A 496 20.65 23.30 -14.96
CA GLY A 496 21.53 22.26 -15.49
C GLY A 496 22.48 21.62 -14.45
N ARG A 497 22.23 21.79 -13.15
CA ARG A 497 23.10 21.33 -12.04
C ARG A 497 22.55 20.13 -11.24
N LEU A 498 21.47 19.50 -11.72
CA LEU A 498 20.97 18.26 -11.14
C LEU A 498 22.05 17.16 -11.24
N LYS A 499 22.52 16.64 -10.10
CA LYS A 499 23.61 15.66 -10.02
C LYS A 499 23.14 14.22 -10.17
N ASP A 500 21.98 13.90 -9.60
CA ASP A 500 21.40 12.56 -9.55
C ASP A 500 20.13 12.54 -10.43
N TYR A 501 19.84 11.42 -11.09
CA TYR A 501 18.73 11.28 -12.05
C TYR A 501 17.83 10.08 -11.71
N PRO A 502 16.52 10.14 -12.04
CA PRO A 502 15.55 9.05 -11.85
C PRO A 502 15.72 7.93 -12.89
N VAL A 503 16.87 7.27 -12.89
CA VAL A 503 17.19 6.17 -13.82
C VAL A 503 16.60 4.84 -13.34
N GLY A 504 16.09 4.02 -14.25
CA GLY A 504 15.52 2.70 -13.95
C GLY A 504 14.04 2.75 -13.55
N LEU A 505 13.38 3.88 -13.75
CA LEU A 505 11.94 4.06 -13.50
C LEU A 505 11.09 3.97 -14.79
N ASN A 506 11.72 3.65 -15.93
CA ASN A 506 11.09 3.55 -17.25
C ASN A 506 10.19 4.75 -17.59
N LEU A 507 10.66 5.97 -17.27
CA LEU A 507 9.88 7.18 -17.49
C LEU A 507 9.78 7.45 -19.00
N MET A 508 8.57 7.34 -19.55
CA MET A 508 8.29 7.72 -20.93
C MET A 508 8.09 9.23 -21.02
N THR A 509 8.86 9.92 -21.88
CA THR A 509 9.00 11.38 -21.85
C THR A 509 8.98 12.03 -23.24
N PRO A 510 8.49 13.29 -23.35
CA PRO A 510 8.59 14.07 -24.57
C PRO A 510 9.95 14.78 -24.67
N VAL A 511 10.62 14.67 -25.82
CA VAL A 511 11.86 15.40 -26.11
C VAL A 511 11.53 16.64 -26.95
N LEU A 512 11.58 17.82 -26.32
CA LEU A 512 11.20 19.10 -26.93
C LEU A 512 12.43 19.84 -27.50
N PRO A 513 12.39 20.36 -28.75
CA PRO A 513 13.57 20.90 -29.45
C PRO A 513 14.18 22.13 -28.76
N HIS A 514 13.31 23.03 -28.28
CA HIS A 514 13.69 24.36 -27.80
C HIS A 514 13.19 24.64 -26.38
N TYR A 515 13.05 23.61 -25.53
CA TYR A 515 12.90 23.84 -24.10
C TYR A 515 14.22 24.42 -23.55
N SER A 516 14.29 25.75 -23.50
CA SER A 516 15.43 26.53 -23.08
C SER A 516 15.52 26.57 -21.56
N VAL A 517 16.06 25.49 -20.99
CA VAL A 517 16.87 25.58 -19.77
C VAL A 517 17.81 26.78 -19.97
N PRO A 518 17.68 27.88 -19.21
CA PRO A 518 18.54 29.04 -19.38
C PRO A 518 19.90 28.65 -18.84
N PHE A 519 20.80 28.22 -19.72
CA PHE A 519 22.19 27.97 -19.36
C PHE A 519 22.90 29.32 -19.17
N PRO A 520 23.23 29.75 -17.93
CA PRO A 520 24.53 30.38 -17.74
C PRO A 520 25.56 29.31 -18.08
N ASP A 521 26.07 29.33 -19.31
CA ASP A 521 27.30 28.61 -19.64
C ASP A 521 28.31 28.96 -18.52
N PRO A 522 28.89 27.95 -17.83
CA PRO A 522 29.71 28.20 -16.64
C PRO A 522 30.95 29.04 -16.94
N THR A 523 31.30 29.27 -18.21
CA THR A 523 32.33 30.22 -18.62
C THR A 523 31.91 31.70 -18.51
N VAL A 524 30.61 32.04 -18.54
CA VAL A 524 30.14 33.44 -18.69
C VAL A 524 30.39 34.33 -17.46
N TYR A 525 30.56 33.74 -16.27
CA TYR A 525 31.02 34.47 -15.08
C TYR A 525 32.56 34.55 -14.95
N TYR A 526 33.32 33.94 -15.87
CA TYR A 526 34.77 33.94 -15.86
C TYR A 526 35.36 34.69 -17.06
N LEU A 527 36.40 35.46 -16.78
CA LEU A 527 37.02 36.42 -17.70
C LEU A 527 37.55 35.80 -19.00
N HIS A 528 37.64 36.67 -20.01
CA HIS A 528 38.32 36.51 -21.30
C HIS A 528 39.42 35.43 -21.39
N ASN A 529 39.46 34.78 -22.57
CA ASN A 529 40.53 33.93 -23.11
C ASN A 529 40.50 32.43 -22.73
N ALA A 530 39.62 31.69 -23.39
CA ALA A 530 39.84 30.27 -23.74
C ALA A 530 39.43 30.02 -25.20
N ASN A 531 40.04 29.04 -25.86
CA ASN A 531 39.85 28.81 -27.30
C ASN A 531 38.47 28.22 -27.64
N LYS A 532 37.93 28.57 -28.82
CA LYS A 532 36.71 27.98 -29.38
C LYS A 532 36.94 26.51 -29.74
N GLY A 533 36.57 25.60 -28.84
CA GLY A 533 36.46 24.16 -29.10
C GLY A 533 35.18 23.82 -29.87
N SER A 534 35.28 22.87 -30.79
CA SER A 534 34.22 22.25 -31.61
C SER A 534 32.77 22.45 -31.15
N THR A 535 31.96 23.11 -31.99
CA THR A 535 30.49 23.02 -31.93
C THR A 535 30.03 21.58 -32.14
N SER A 536 29.49 20.95 -31.09
CA SER A 536 28.72 19.72 -31.23
C SER A 536 27.40 20.00 -31.95
N THR A 537 27.14 19.33 -33.07
CA THR A 537 25.89 19.49 -33.82
C THR A 537 24.70 19.12 -32.93
N PRO A 538 23.71 20.01 -32.72
CA PRO A 538 22.53 19.64 -31.96
C PRO A 538 21.72 18.61 -32.77
N MET A 539 21.52 17.42 -32.20
CA MET A 539 20.53 16.49 -32.75
C MET A 539 19.15 17.15 -32.67
N SER A 540 18.51 17.31 -33.83
CA SER A 540 17.14 17.82 -33.93
C SER A 540 16.20 16.91 -33.15
N ALA A 541 15.32 17.49 -32.32
CA ALA A 541 14.22 16.72 -31.76
C ALA A 541 13.17 16.52 -32.85
N GLU A 542 13.08 15.29 -33.36
CA GLU A 542 12.12 14.93 -34.40
C GLU A 542 10.69 15.07 -33.87
N LYS A 543 9.96 16.06 -34.41
CA LYS A 543 8.52 16.19 -34.18
C LYS A 543 7.77 14.99 -34.77
N THR A 544 6.72 14.53 -34.10
CA THR A 544 5.97 13.36 -34.53
C THR A 544 5.04 13.67 -35.71
N PHE A 545 4.37 14.83 -35.67
CA PHE A 545 3.58 15.39 -36.78
C PHE A 545 3.30 16.89 -36.55
N SER A 546 2.69 17.55 -37.54
CA SER A 546 2.13 18.90 -37.44
C SER A 546 0.60 18.86 -37.56
N CYS A 547 -0.10 19.76 -36.88
CA CYS A 547 -1.56 19.83 -36.89
C CYS A 547 -2.09 21.25 -36.66
N MET A 548 -3.38 21.46 -36.93
CA MET A 548 -4.13 22.62 -36.45
C MET A 548 -4.64 22.34 -35.03
N TRP A 549 -4.11 23.05 -34.04
CA TRP A 549 -4.61 23.01 -32.67
C TRP A 549 -5.74 24.04 -32.51
N HIS A 550 -6.89 23.58 -32.03
CA HIS A 550 -8.04 24.37 -31.64
C HIS A 550 -8.17 24.33 -30.12
N ALA A 551 -7.52 25.26 -29.41
CA ALA A 551 -7.45 25.24 -27.94
C ALA A 551 -8.83 25.28 -27.28
N ASN A 552 -9.71 26.18 -27.73
CA ASN A 552 -11.06 26.35 -27.18
C ASN A 552 -11.98 25.13 -27.46
N GLU A 553 -11.79 24.45 -28.59
CA GLU A 553 -12.55 23.24 -28.97
C GLU A 553 -11.90 21.96 -28.39
N ARG A 554 -10.75 22.06 -27.72
CA ARG A 554 -9.93 20.94 -27.21
C ARG A 554 -9.64 19.86 -28.27
N GLN A 555 -9.36 20.28 -29.50
CA GLN A 555 -9.18 19.37 -30.64
C GLN A 555 -7.90 19.66 -31.44
N LEU A 556 -7.31 18.59 -32.00
CA LEU A 556 -6.34 18.66 -33.09
C LEU A 556 -7.00 18.23 -34.38
N ARG A 557 -6.74 18.93 -35.48
CA ARG A 557 -7.25 18.62 -36.82
C ARG A 557 -6.11 18.54 -37.84
N LYS A 558 -6.26 17.68 -38.86
CA LYS A 558 -5.25 17.50 -39.92
C LYS A 558 -4.92 18.84 -40.61
N CYS A 559 -3.64 19.14 -40.81
CA CYS A 559 -3.23 20.26 -41.64
C CYS A 559 -3.48 19.95 -43.12
N GLN A 560 -4.12 20.88 -43.85
CA GLN A 560 -4.25 20.78 -45.29
C GLN A 560 -2.84 20.77 -45.91
N ASN A 561 -2.54 19.73 -46.71
CA ASN A 561 -1.25 19.44 -47.35
C ASN A 561 -0.14 18.82 -46.47
N GLU A 562 -0.44 18.30 -45.28
CA GLU A 562 0.52 17.49 -44.48
C GLU A 562 -0.11 16.17 -44.03
N ASP A 563 0.62 15.06 -44.17
CA ASP A 563 0.16 13.76 -43.68
C ASP A 563 0.56 13.54 -42.22
N TRP A 564 -0.45 13.37 -41.36
CA TRP A 564 -0.29 12.98 -39.97
C TRP A 564 -0.48 11.46 -39.81
N SER A 565 0.46 10.78 -39.14
CA SER A 565 0.32 9.36 -38.85
C SER A 565 -0.24 9.16 -37.45
N LEU A 566 -1.55 8.97 -37.36
CA LEU A 566 -2.25 8.72 -36.09
C LEU A 566 -1.93 7.33 -35.48
N ALA A 567 -1.28 6.44 -36.25
CA ALA A 567 -1.01 5.05 -35.87
C ALA A 567 -0.11 4.86 -34.62
N LYS A 568 0.53 5.93 -34.13
CA LYS A 568 1.32 5.93 -32.89
C LYS A 568 0.57 6.46 -31.66
N LEU A 569 -0.67 6.91 -31.81
CA LEU A 569 -1.48 7.49 -30.73
C LEU A 569 -2.43 6.42 -30.16
N ARG A 570 -2.57 6.34 -28.84
CA ARG A 570 -3.61 5.54 -28.18
C ARG A 570 -4.48 6.42 -27.28
N VAL A 571 -5.74 6.02 -27.09
CA VAL A 571 -6.65 6.73 -26.17
C VAL A 571 -6.14 6.58 -24.74
N GLY A 572 -5.98 7.70 -24.04
CA GLY A 572 -5.42 7.76 -22.69
C GLY A 572 -3.95 8.15 -22.61
N ASP A 573 -3.20 8.16 -23.71
CA ASP A 573 -1.80 8.61 -23.78
C ASP A 573 -1.66 10.13 -23.56
N TRP A 574 -0.43 10.59 -23.32
CA TRP A 574 -0.08 12.01 -23.23
C TRP A 574 0.75 12.48 -24.44
N LEU A 575 0.45 13.70 -24.91
CA LEU A 575 1.22 14.41 -25.94
C LEU A 575 1.47 15.87 -25.54
N VAL A 576 2.43 16.51 -26.21
CA VAL A 576 2.71 17.96 -26.09
C VAL A 576 2.49 18.62 -27.44
N THR A 577 1.69 19.69 -27.48
CA THR A 577 1.63 20.61 -28.62
C THR A 577 2.59 21.77 -28.38
N VAL A 578 3.28 22.24 -29.43
CA VAL A 578 4.08 23.48 -29.40
C VAL A 578 3.60 24.38 -30.54
N ALA A 579 2.95 25.49 -30.20
CA ALA A 579 2.30 26.38 -31.16
C ALA A 579 3.30 27.30 -31.89
N HIS A 580 3.25 27.35 -33.23
CA HIS A 580 4.28 28.04 -34.02
C HIS A 580 4.35 29.56 -33.78
N LYS A 581 3.21 30.23 -33.62
CA LYS A 581 3.12 31.71 -33.59
C LYS A 581 3.71 32.34 -32.33
N ASN A 582 3.48 31.71 -31.18
CA ASN A 582 3.77 32.22 -29.83
C ASN A 582 4.66 31.26 -29.02
N GLN A 583 5.08 30.14 -29.61
CA GLN A 583 5.92 29.08 -29.03
C GLN A 583 5.34 28.38 -27.79
N THR A 584 4.12 28.71 -27.35
CA THR A 584 3.52 28.13 -26.14
C THR A 584 3.38 26.61 -26.25
N ALA A 585 3.88 25.91 -25.24
CA ALA A 585 3.72 24.47 -25.09
C ALA A 585 2.49 24.15 -24.23
N ALA A 586 1.78 23.08 -24.56
CA ALA A 586 0.70 22.56 -23.71
C ALA A 586 0.66 21.03 -23.76
N HIS A 587 0.63 20.43 -22.57
CA HIS A 587 0.58 18.99 -22.37
C HIS A 587 -0.89 18.57 -22.27
N HIS A 588 -1.26 17.52 -23.01
CA HIS A 588 -2.64 17.09 -23.14
C HIS A 588 -2.72 15.56 -23.05
N ARG A 589 -3.75 15.06 -22.39
CA ARG A 589 -4.16 13.66 -22.48
C ARG A 589 -5.12 13.44 -23.64
N ILE A 590 -4.94 12.37 -24.39
CA ILE A 590 -5.83 11.98 -25.51
C ILE A 590 -7.11 11.37 -24.94
N LYS A 591 -8.27 11.95 -25.28
CA LYS A 591 -9.60 11.45 -24.90
C LYS A 591 -10.22 10.56 -25.98
N ASN A 592 -10.03 10.90 -27.25
CA ASN A 592 -10.62 10.18 -28.38
C ASN A 592 -9.78 10.39 -29.65
N ILE A 593 -9.83 9.43 -30.58
CA ILE A 593 -9.09 9.47 -31.85
C ILE A 593 -10.07 9.12 -32.98
N SER A 594 -10.23 10.04 -33.94
CA SER A 594 -10.95 9.81 -35.19
C SER A 594 -10.04 10.13 -36.40
N MET A 595 -10.47 9.80 -37.61
CA MET A 595 -9.68 9.92 -38.84
C MET A 595 -9.05 11.31 -39.07
N ASP A 596 -9.81 12.37 -38.81
CA ASP A 596 -9.43 13.76 -39.09
C ASP A 596 -9.39 14.67 -37.85
N VAL A 597 -9.79 14.15 -36.68
CA VAL A 597 -9.88 14.89 -35.41
C VAL A 597 -9.41 14.04 -34.23
N VAL A 598 -8.51 14.58 -33.40
CA VAL A 598 -8.14 14.02 -32.09
C VAL A 598 -8.72 14.91 -31.00
N GLU A 599 -9.43 14.33 -30.04
CA GLU A 599 -10.04 15.06 -28.92
C GLU A 599 -9.15 14.96 -27.67
N LEU A 600 -8.98 16.09 -26.97
CA LEU A 600 -8.02 16.26 -25.89
C LEU A 600 -8.72 16.54 -24.55
N GLY A 601 -8.02 16.20 -23.46
CA GLY A 601 -8.38 16.60 -22.11
C GLY A 601 -8.12 18.07 -21.82
N GLU A 602 -8.07 18.40 -20.53
CA GLU A 602 -7.67 19.72 -20.04
C GLU A 602 -6.22 20.03 -20.46
N PRO A 603 -5.92 21.19 -21.08
CA PRO A 603 -4.55 21.58 -21.41
C PRO A 603 -3.77 22.00 -20.16
N VAL A 604 -2.65 21.34 -19.88
CA VAL A 604 -1.66 21.80 -18.90
C VAL A 604 -0.64 22.67 -19.63
N PHE A 605 -0.77 23.99 -19.52
CA PHE A 605 0.09 24.95 -20.22
C PHE A 605 1.48 25.05 -19.58
N VAL A 606 2.52 25.05 -20.39
CA VAL A 606 3.93 25.14 -19.97
C VAL A 606 4.60 26.33 -20.67
N VAL A 607 5.25 27.20 -19.89
CA VAL A 607 5.81 28.46 -20.41
C VAL A 607 7.14 28.21 -21.11
N PHE A 608 7.06 28.15 -22.44
CA PHE A 608 8.18 27.89 -23.32
C PHE A 608 8.90 29.21 -23.67
N ASN A 609 10.03 29.48 -22.99
CA ASN A 609 11.00 30.54 -23.27
C ASN A 609 10.53 32.02 -23.07
N GLU A 610 10.95 32.65 -21.97
CA GLU A 610 10.80 34.11 -21.76
C GLU A 610 11.80 34.91 -22.62
N ASN A 611 11.43 35.22 -23.87
CA ASN A 611 12.17 36.17 -24.70
C ASN A 611 12.05 37.59 -24.13
N ASN A 612 13.07 37.97 -23.36
CA ASN A 612 13.11 39.16 -22.51
C ASN A 612 13.25 40.47 -23.30
N GLN A 613 12.17 40.95 -23.94
CA GLN A 613 12.21 42.19 -24.74
C GLN A 613 10.91 42.99 -24.94
N THR A 614 10.13 43.23 -23.88
CA THR A 614 9.31 44.47 -23.75
C THR A 614 8.99 44.80 -22.30
N SER A 615 9.45 45.95 -21.81
CA SER A 615 9.17 46.44 -20.46
C SER A 615 7.86 47.24 -20.41
N GLY A 616 6.85 46.82 -19.63
CA GLY A 616 5.57 47.53 -19.58
C GLY A 616 4.52 47.07 -18.54
N GLN A 617 4.74 47.41 -17.27
CA GLN A 617 3.74 47.62 -16.20
C GLN A 617 2.79 46.48 -15.71
N SER A 618 2.76 46.34 -14.38
CA SER A 618 1.62 45.95 -13.50
C SER A 618 0.90 44.60 -13.63
N GLN A 619 1.16 43.73 -12.64
CA GLN A 619 0.19 43.08 -11.73
C GLN A 619 -1.18 42.61 -12.25
N SER A 620 -1.41 41.29 -12.22
CA SER A 620 -2.67 40.72 -11.70
C SER A 620 -2.44 39.35 -11.03
N THR A 621 -3.40 38.92 -10.22
CA THR A 621 -3.48 37.57 -9.62
C THR A 621 -4.22 36.58 -10.56
N THR A 622 -4.54 35.40 -10.00
CA THR A 622 -5.44 34.31 -10.48
C THR A 622 -4.93 33.35 -11.58
N GLN A 623 -5.15 32.06 -11.28
CA GLN A 623 -5.44 30.87 -12.11
C GLN A 623 -5.28 30.96 -13.64
N ASP A 624 -4.69 29.91 -14.24
CA ASP A 624 -5.05 29.27 -15.53
C ASP A 624 -5.59 30.09 -16.71
N ILE A 625 -5.27 31.38 -16.80
CA ILE A 625 -5.52 32.20 -17.98
C ILE A 625 -4.54 31.73 -19.05
N ALA A 626 -5.01 30.79 -19.87
CA ALA A 626 -4.39 30.45 -21.14
C ALA A 626 -4.06 31.74 -21.91
N PRO A 627 -2.83 31.90 -22.44
CA PRO A 627 -2.53 33.04 -23.30
C PRO A 627 -3.52 33.00 -24.48
N PRO A 628 -4.18 34.12 -24.84
CA PRO A 628 -5.35 34.10 -25.70
C PRO A 628 -5.04 33.57 -27.12
N LEU A 629 -5.27 32.28 -27.28
CA LEU A 629 -5.12 31.52 -28.52
C LEU A 629 -6.40 31.67 -29.34
N ASP A 630 -6.68 32.90 -29.77
CA ASP A 630 -7.84 33.21 -30.61
C ASP A 630 -7.72 32.56 -31.99
N GLY A 631 -8.55 31.54 -32.20
CA GLY A 631 -8.64 30.77 -33.44
C GLY A 631 -7.66 29.59 -33.52
N SER A 632 -7.67 28.89 -34.66
CA SER A 632 -6.82 27.72 -34.85
C SER A 632 -5.37 28.11 -35.16
N VAL A 633 -4.43 27.41 -34.53
CA VAL A 633 -2.99 27.69 -34.63
C VAL A 633 -2.26 26.43 -35.06
N LYS A 634 -1.33 26.55 -36.02
CA LYS A 634 -0.47 25.44 -36.41
C LYS A 634 0.50 25.14 -35.26
N ALA A 635 0.57 23.87 -34.89
CA ALA A 635 1.43 23.36 -33.83
C ALA A 635 2.17 22.11 -34.29
N ASP A 636 3.33 21.86 -33.69
CA ASP A 636 4.05 20.59 -33.80
C ASP A 636 3.75 19.73 -32.56
N CYS A 637 3.56 18.42 -32.78
CA CYS A 637 3.24 17.46 -31.73
C CYS A 637 4.44 16.58 -31.38
N PHE A 638 4.61 16.32 -30.08
CA PHE A 638 5.64 15.44 -29.51
C PHE A 638 4.96 14.46 -28.56
N LEU A 639 5.28 13.17 -28.69
CA LEU A 639 4.71 12.12 -27.84
C LEU A 639 5.55 11.88 -26.59
N TYR A 640 4.94 11.28 -25.57
CA TYR A 640 5.64 10.64 -24.47
C TYR A 640 6.18 9.26 -24.94
N ASP A 641 7.00 9.23 -26.00
CA ASP A 641 7.48 8.00 -26.64
C ASP A 641 8.98 7.71 -26.44
N LYS A 642 9.71 8.56 -25.70
CA LYS A 642 11.14 8.36 -25.41
C LYS A 642 11.36 7.89 -23.98
N ASN A 643 11.87 6.67 -23.82
CA ASN A 643 12.35 6.19 -22.52
C ASN A 643 13.50 7.09 -22.03
N PHE A 644 13.31 7.67 -20.84
CA PHE A 644 14.25 8.57 -20.18
C PHE A 644 15.64 7.95 -20.01
N ASP A 645 15.76 6.66 -19.73
CA ASP A 645 17.01 6.01 -19.33
C ASP A 645 18.06 6.02 -20.44
N VAL A 646 17.64 5.96 -21.71
CA VAL A 646 18.53 6.02 -22.89
C VAL A 646 18.85 7.44 -23.34
N LEU A 647 18.22 8.48 -22.78
CA LEU A 647 18.43 9.87 -23.22
C LEU A 647 19.83 10.40 -22.82
N PRO A 648 20.47 11.24 -23.67
CA PRO A 648 21.63 12.04 -23.31
C PRO A 648 21.35 12.98 -22.12
N VAL A 649 22.37 13.29 -21.31
CA VAL A 649 22.26 14.07 -20.06
C VAL A 649 21.50 15.40 -20.23
N VAL A 650 21.76 16.15 -21.30
CA VAL A 650 21.08 17.44 -21.58
C VAL A 650 19.61 17.23 -21.95
N GLN A 651 19.26 16.11 -22.61
CA GLN A 651 17.87 15.77 -22.90
C GLN A 651 17.15 15.25 -21.66
N LYS A 652 17.81 14.47 -20.79
CA LYS A 652 17.30 14.08 -19.46
C LYS A 652 16.93 15.30 -18.62
N GLN A 653 17.80 16.33 -18.56
CA GLN A 653 17.49 17.58 -17.85
C GLN A 653 16.21 18.25 -18.38
N ARG A 654 16.10 18.43 -19.71
CA ARG A 654 14.92 19.04 -20.33
C ARG A 654 13.64 18.24 -20.11
N ALA A 655 13.69 16.92 -20.31
CA ALA A 655 12.55 16.02 -20.09
C ALA A 655 12.08 16.05 -18.63
N LEU A 656 13.01 16.10 -17.67
CA LEU A 656 12.69 16.18 -16.25
C LEU A 656 12.01 17.50 -15.88
N VAL A 657 12.53 18.65 -16.31
CA VAL A 657 11.87 19.95 -16.02
C VAL A 657 10.52 20.05 -16.72
N ALA A 658 10.39 19.56 -17.96
CA ALA A 658 9.11 19.50 -18.67
C ALA A 658 8.07 18.58 -17.99
N LEU A 659 8.48 17.55 -17.24
CA LEU A 659 7.56 16.80 -16.36
C LEU A 659 7.18 17.59 -15.10
N LEU A 660 8.13 18.28 -14.45
CA LEU A 660 7.86 19.07 -13.24
C LEU A 660 6.93 20.26 -13.50
N ASP A 661 7.05 20.91 -14.65
CA ASP A 661 6.11 21.96 -15.07
C ASP A 661 4.68 21.45 -15.27
N THR A 662 4.45 20.13 -15.43
CA THR A 662 3.10 19.57 -15.47
C THR A 662 2.50 19.25 -14.11
N LEU A 663 3.27 19.28 -13.02
CA LEU A 663 2.74 18.99 -11.69
C LEU A 663 1.78 20.12 -11.21
N PRO A 664 0.64 19.79 -10.60
CA PRO A 664 -0.18 20.77 -9.86
C PRO A 664 0.56 21.30 -8.63
N SER A 665 0.03 22.35 -7.99
CA SER A 665 0.57 22.81 -6.71
C SER A 665 0.38 21.74 -5.62
N VAL A 666 1.17 21.79 -4.54
CA VAL A 666 0.98 20.84 -3.43
C VAL A 666 -0.36 21.08 -2.71
N GLU A 667 -0.79 22.35 -2.65
CA GLU A 667 -2.12 22.78 -2.20
C GLU A 667 -3.25 22.10 -3.02
N GLU A 668 -3.16 22.11 -4.35
CA GLU A 668 -4.08 21.42 -5.27
C GLU A 668 -4.07 19.89 -5.10
N MET A 669 -2.90 19.29 -4.81
CA MET A 669 -2.80 17.85 -4.52
C MET A 669 -3.48 17.49 -3.20
N CYS A 670 -3.29 18.28 -2.13
CA CYS A 670 -3.99 18.13 -0.86
C CYS A 670 -5.51 18.26 -1.05
N GLU A 671 -5.96 19.33 -1.72
CA GLU A 671 -7.38 19.53 -2.01
C GLU A 671 -7.98 18.37 -2.82
N TYR A 672 -7.29 17.84 -3.83
CA TYR A 672 -7.76 16.67 -4.57
C TYR A 672 -7.94 15.45 -3.66
N LEU A 673 -6.92 15.14 -2.84
CA LEU A 673 -6.92 14.00 -1.94
C LEU A 673 -8.02 14.11 -0.86
N GLU A 674 -8.26 15.30 -0.33
CA GLU A 674 -9.30 15.55 0.67
C GLU A 674 -10.70 15.59 0.07
N ARG A 675 -10.86 16.06 -1.18
CA ARG A 675 -12.11 15.90 -1.95
C ARG A 675 -12.44 14.43 -2.24
N GLN A 676 -11.44 13.55 -2.35
CA GLN A 676 -11.65 12.08 -2.36
C GLN A 676 -11.85 11.48 -0.95
N GLY A 677 -11.47 12.22 0.10
CA GLY A 677 -11.21 11.75 1.46
C GLY A 677 -12.41 11.63 2.41
N ARG A 678 -13.66 11.63 1.92
CA ARG A 678 -14.86 11.42 2.77
C ARG A 678 -15.35 9.95 2.83
N GLY A 679 -14.48 9.01 2.52
CA GLY A 679 -14.80 7.57 2.54
C GLY A 679 -13.82 6.67 1.78
N ARG A 680 -12.87 7.25 1.04
CA ARG A 680 -11.82 6.53 0.32
C ARG A 680 -10.45 7.08 0.73
N ALA A 681 -9.46 6.20 0.86
CA ALA A 681 -8.06 6.64 0.82
C ALA A 681 -7.78 7.20 -0.58
N GLY A 682 -7.70 8.54 -0.69
CA GLY A 682 -7.44 9.22 -1.96
C GLY A 682 -6.10 8.80 -2.56
N SER A 683 -6.01 8.76 -3.89
CA SER A 683 -4.73 8.48 -4.57
C SER A 683 -4.52 9.34 -5.79
N LEU A 684 -3.33 9.93 -5.90
CA LEU A 684 -2.92 10.74 -7.05
C LEU A 684 -2.85 9.91 -8.35
N LYS A 685 -2.71 8.56 -8.25
CA LYS A 685 -2.78 7.64 -9.41
C LYS A 685 -4.17 7.59 -10.08
N LEU A 686 -5.20 8.11 -9.42
CA LEU A 686 -6.54 8.27 -9.99
C LEU A 686 -6.69 9.58 -10.78
N TRP A 687 -5.82 10.58 -10.58
CA TRP A 687 -5.90 11.89 -11.22
C TRP A 687 -5.29 11.93 -12.64
N LYS A 688 -5.49 10.84 -13.40
CA LYS A 688 -4.84 10.58 -14.70
C LYS A 688 -5.07 11.65 -15.76
N ASP A 689 -6.11 12.48 -15.61
CA ASP A 689 -6.41 13.59 -16.53
C ASP A 689 -5.62 14.89 -16.23
N ARG A 690 -5.01 15.02 -15.04
CA ARG A 690 -4.23 16.21 -14.63
C ARG A 690 -2.75 15.91 -14.39
N ILE A 691 -2.42 14.68 -13.98
CA ILE A 691 -1.06 14.21 -13.71
C ILE A 691 -0.78 13.00 -14.62
N SER A 692 0.32 13.05 -15.37
CA SER A 692 0.81 11.91 -16.16
C SER A 692 1.55 10.90 -15.27
N ASP A 693 1.42 9.59 -15.54
CA ASP A 693 2.10 8.54 -14.75
C ASP A 693 3.65 8.78 -14.64
N PRO A 694 4.38 9.25 -15.67
CA PRO A 694 5.79 9.62 -15.55
C PRO A 694 6.05 10.81 -14.61
N ALA A 695 5.18 11.82 -14.59
CA ALA A 695 5.29 12.94 -13.64
C ALA A 695 4.99 12.50 -12.20
N LEU A 696 4.03 11.58 -12.01
CA LEU A 696 3.72 10.99 -10.70
C LEU A 696 4.90 10.14 -10.17
N ASN A 697 5.54 9.35 -11.03
CA ASN A 697 6.73 8.57 -10.65
C ASN A 697 7.96 9.47 -10.38
N LEU A 698 8.10 10.59 -11.10
CA LEU A 698 9.11 11.60 -10.80
C LEU A 698 8.87 12.27 -9.44
N LEU A 699 7.62 12.57 -9.09
CA LEU A 699 7.25 13.10 -7.77
C LEU A 699 7.55 12.09 -6.65
N ARG A 700 7.21 10.80 -6.84
CA ARG A 700 7.63 9.71 -5.93
C ARG A 700 9.14 9.73 -5.72
N TRP A 701 9.92 9.74 -6.80
CA TRP A 701 11.38 9.75 -6.74
C TRP A 701 11.94 10.96 -5.98
N ILE A 702 11.40 12.17 -6.18
CA ILE A 702 11.88 13.39 -5.49
C ILE A 702 11.81 13.25 -3.97
N ILE A 703 10.71 12.70 -3.46
CA ILE A 703 10.49 12.50 -2.01
C ILE A 703 11.25 11.26 -1.52
N ALA A 704 11.08 10.11 -2.19
CA ALA A 704 11.68 8.82 -1.83
C ALA A 704 13.21 8.82 -1.82
N SER A 705 13.85 9.63 -2.67
CA SER A 705 15.32 9.79 -2.69
C SER A 705 15.85 10.78 -1.63
N ASN A 706 15.01 11.34 -0.76
CA ASN A 706 15.46 12.18 0.34
C ASN A 706 15.64 11.35 1.63
N ARG A 707 16.89 11.06 1.98
CA ARG A 707 17.23 10.34 3.23
C ARG A 707 17.26 11.22 4.48
N SER A 708 17.13 12.54 4.34
CA SER A 708 17.11 13.46 5.48
C SER A 708 15.67 13.68 5.98
N CYS A 709 15.44 13.49 7.28
CA CYS A 709 14.16 13.78 7.92
C CYS A 709 14.05 15.29 8.21
N ILE A 710 13.48 16.02 7.26
CA ILE A 710 13.23 17.47 7.33
C ILE A 710 11.81 17.69 7.86
N VAL A 711 11.63 18.63 8.79
CA VAL A 711 10.31 19.07 9.30
C VAL A 711 10.20 20.60 9.28
N GLN A 712 9.03 21.14 8.99
CA GLN A 712 8.73 22.58 9.10
C GLN A 712 8.59 22.99 10.57
N VAL A 713 9.06 24.19 10.93
CA VAL A 713 9.05 24.67 12.32
C VAL A 713 8.28 25.99 12.51
N GLY A 714 7.24 25.91 13.34
CA GLY A 714 6.40 27.02 13.77
C GLY A 714 5.14 27.19 12.93
N GLU A 715 4.04 27.54 13.60
CA GLU A 715 2.74 27.72 12.96
C GLU A 715 2.71 28.93 12.02
N VAL A 716 2.15 28.72 10.83
CA VAL A 716 1.79 29.77 9.86
C VAL A 716 0.42 30.34 10.21
N VAL A 717 0.33 31.66 10.37
CA VAL A 717 -0.93 32.35 10.68
C VAL A 717 -1.75 32.55 9.39
N GLY A 718 -2.90 31.89 9.31
CA GLY A 718 -3.85 32.01 8.19
C GLY A 718 -4.21 30.67 7.53
N ASP A 719 -3.42 29.62 7.76
CA ASP A 719 -3.79 28.24 7.43
C ASP A 719 -5.03 27.84 8.25
N GLN A 720 -6.07 27.30 7.61
CA GLN A 720 -7.33 26.94 8.30
C GLN A 720 -7.30 25.54 8.91
N ASP A 721 -6.41 24.67 8.41
CA ASP A 721 -6.22 23.33 8.93
C ASP A 721 -5.19 23.30 10.07
N GLY A 722 -5.67 23.04 11.28
CA GLY A 722 -4.85 22.88 12.50
C GLY A 722 -3.99 21.61 12.55
N LYS A 723 -3.39 21.19 11.43
CA LYS A 723 -2.58 19.96 11.27
C LYS A 723 -1.10 20.16 11.65
N ALA A 724 -0.80 21.10 12.56
CA ALA A 724 0.57 21.40 12.98
C ALA A 724 1.12 20.31 13.93
N LEU A 725 2.13 19.55 13.46
CA LEU A 725 2.81 18.48 14.21
C LEU A 725 4.11 18.92 14.89
N THR A 726 4.48 20.20 14.81
CA THR A 726 5.74 20.73 15.36
C THR A 726 5.49 21.85 16.36
N ALA A 727 6.10 21.74 17.53
CA ALA A 727 5.96 22.72 18.60
C ALA A 727 6.71 24.02 18.25
N THR A 728 6.18 25.16 18.68
CA THR A 728 6.77 26.49 18.39
C THR A 728 8.10 26.72 19.13
N GLU A 729 8.45 25.89 20.10
CA GLU A 729 9.72 25.90 20.85
C GLU A 729 10.93 25.37 20.06
N ASP A 730 10.70 24.64 18.95
CA ASP A 730 11.75 24.15 18.03
C ASP A 730 12.39 25.26 17.16
N ARG A 731 11.86 26.49 17.22
CA ARG A 731 12.23 27.62 16.34
C ARG A 731 13.48 28.35 16.83
N VAL A 732 14.38 28.68 15.90
CA VAL A 732 15.56 29.52 16.19
C VAL A 732 15.11 30.98 16.28
N GLU A 733 15.25 31.58 17.46
CA GLU A 733 14.79 32.95 17.73
C GLU A 733 15.71 34.01 17.10
N GLY A 734 15.13 35.16 16.71
CA GLY A 734 15.85 36.25 16.05
C GLY A 734 16.08 36.03 14.55
N MET A 735 15.34 35.09 13.95
CA MET A 735 15.37 34.73 12.53
C MET A 735 13.93 34.74 11.96
N ASP A 736 13.15 35.74 12.34
CA ASP A 736 11.69 35.68 12.30
C ASP A 736 11.12 35.93 10.89
N GLY A 737 11.83 36.69 10.06
CA GLY A 737 11.50 36.95 8.65
C GLY A 737 11.80 35.79 7.68
N TYR A 738 11.85 34.56 8.18
CA TYR A 738 12.15 33.34 7.42
C TYR A 738 11.21 32.20 7.81
N MET A 739 10.87 31.37 6.82
CA MET A 739 10.36 30.03 7.11
C MET A 739 11.54 29.14 7.51
N GLN A 740 11.36 28.32 8.55
CA GLN A 740 12.42 27.51 9.14
C GLN A 740 12.08 26.03 8.97
N PHE A 741 13.06 25.25 8.50
CA PHE A 741 12.96 23.80 8.37
C PHE A 741 14.08 23.15 9.20
N ARG A 742 13.73 22.31 10.18
CA ARG A 742 14.69 21.57 11.02
C ARG A 742 14.99 20.20 10.40
N PHE A 743 16.26 19.84 10.39
CA PHE A 743 16.73 18.50 10.07
C PHE A 743 16.67 17.69 11.36
N ALA A 744 15.52 17.07 11.63
CA ALA A 744 15.35 16.13 12.75
C ALA A 744 16.34 14.97 12.63
N GLN A 745 16.67 14.58 11.39
CA GLN A 745 17.89 13.86 11.04
C GLN A 745 18.42 14.34 9.69
N GLY A 746 19.74 14.40 9.51
CA GLY A 746 20.32 14.33 8.16
C GLY A 746 20.31 12.89 7.63
N ALA A 747 21.02 12.64 6.52
CA ALA A 747 21.28 11.27 6.06
C ALA A 747 21.87 10.41 7.20
N PRO A 748 21.24 9.29 7.61
CA PRO A 748 21.60 8.56 8.83
C PRO A 748 23.05 8.06 8.89
N ASP A 749 23.62 7.64 7.76
CA ASP A 749 25.01 7.20 7.65
C ASP A 749 25.98 8.35 7.99
N LYS A 750 25.66 9.57 7.53
CA LYS A 750 26.46 10.77 7.81
C LYS A 750 26.23 11.26 9.24
N GLU A 751 24.99 11.21 9.73
CA GLU A 751 24.65 11.57 11.10
C GLU A 751 25.49 10.76 12.11
N LYS A 752 25.69 9.46 11.86
CA LYS A 752 26.60 8.64 12.68
C LYS A 752 28.06 9.08 12.58
N ARG A 753 28.62 9.22 11.37
CA ARG A 753 30.05 9.62 11.21
C ARG A 753 30.32 10.96 11.89
N PHE A 754 29.41 11.93 11.74
CA PHE A 754 29.44 13.20 12.47
C PHE A 754 29.43 12.99 13.99
N ASN A 755 28.49 12.19 14.52
CA ASN A 755 28.40 11.93 15.95
C ASN A 755 29.66 11.25 16.52
N ASP A 756 30.31 10.38 15.77
CA ASP A 756 31.54 9.69 16.19
C ASP A 756 32.78 10.59 16.08
N CYS A 757 32.86 11.48 15.08
CA CYS A 757 33.84 12.57 15.03
C CYS A 757 33.68 13.52 16.24
N VAL A 758 32.45 13.93 16.55
CA VAL A 758 32.16 14.81 17.70
C VAL A 758 32.62 14.18 19.02
N LYS A 759 32.33 12.89 19.27
CA LYS A 759 32.83 12.18 20.47
C LYS A 759 34.35 12.17 20.54
N THR A 760 35.01 11.81 19.43
CA THR A 760 36.47 11.63 19.35
C THR A 760 37.22 12.94 19.58
N GLU A 761 36.80 14.02 18.92
CA GLU A 761 37.46 15.33 19.01
C GLU A 761 37.09 16.06 20.31
N ALA A 762 35.92 15.82 20.92
CA ALA A 762 35.59 16.33 22.25
C ALA A 762 36.50 15.74 23.35
N VAL A 763 36.77 14.43 23.30
CA VAL A 763 37.74 13.78 24.19
C VAL A 763 39.16 14.32 23.95
N THR A 764 39.53 14.55 22.69
CA THR A 764 40.87 15.06 22.30
C THR A 764 41.10 16.51 22.73
N THR A 765 40.07 17.36 22.68
CA THR A 765 40.17 18.80 23.00
C THR A 765 39.87 19.12 24.46
N GLY A 766 39.15 18.26 25.20
CA GLY A 766 38.72 18.51 26.58
C GLY A 766 37.73 19.68 26.71
N THR A 767 37.06 20.07 25.62
CA THR A 767 36.13 21.20 25.59
C THR A 767 34.82 20.90 26.33
N GLN A 768 34.23 21.93 26.95
CA GLN A 768 32.86 21.87 27.47
C GLN A 768 31.80 22.04 26.36
N TYR A 769 32.19 22.53 25.19
CA TYR A 769 31.33 22.80 24.05
C TYR A 769 31.79 21.92 22.87
N PRO A 770 31.25 20.69 22.69
CA PRO A 770 31.78 19.73 21.72
C PRO A 770 31.53 20.14 20.25
N THR A 771 30.56 21.02 20.00
CA THR A 771 30.22 21.53 18.68
C THR A 771 30.05 23.05 18.66
N LEU A 772 30.20 23.62 17.47
CA LEU A 772 29.96 25.01 17.11
C LEU A 772 28.78 25.09 16.13
N PHE A 773 28.17 26.26 16.02
CA PHE A 773 27.19 26.55 14.99
C PHE A 773 27.71 27.58 13.99
N ALA A 774 27.54 27.31 12.70
CA ALA A 774 28.02 28.19 11.63
C ALA A 774 27.06 28.23 10.43
N TRP A 775 26.95 29.41 9.83
CA TRP A 775 26.09 29.69 8.67
C TRP A 775 26.78 29.35 7.36
N HIS A 776 26.08 28.63 6.47
CA HIS A 776 26.48 28.44 5.09
C HIS A 776 25.38 28.93 4.14
N GLY A 777 25.75 29.72 3.14
CA GLY A 777 24.85 30.25 2.13
C GLY A 777 25.27 29.81 0.74
N SER A 778 24.29 29.56 -0.12
CA SER A 778 24.48 29.00 -1.45
C SER A 778 23.28 29.32 -2.35
N GLN A 779 23.54 29.39 -3.65
CA GLN A 779 22.55 29.48 -4.71
C GLN A 779 21.53 28.33 -4.68
N LEU A 780 20.29 28.61 -5.11
CA LEU A 780 19.14 27.71 -4.92
C LEU A 780 19.34 26.33 -5.57
N TRP A 781 19.90 26.29 -6.78
CA TRP A 781 20.13 25.06 -7.54
C TRP A 781 21.07 24.05 -6.86
N ASN A 782 21.89 24.46 -5.89
CA ASN A 782 22.76 23.54 -5.15
C ASN A 782 21.99 22.78 -4.06
N TRP A 783 20.90 23.35 -3.52
CA TRP A 783 20.26 22.83 -2.31
C TRP A 783 19.65 21.44 -2.50
N HIS A 784 19.19 21.10 -3.72
CA HIS A 784 18.78 19.73 -4.07
C HIS A 784 19.86 18.69 -3.73
N SER A 785 21.14 19.01 -3.94
CA SER A 785 22.25 18.13 -3.55
C SER A 785 22.62 18.25 -2.07
N ILE A 786 22.61 19.47 -1.51
CA ILE A 786 23.02 19.73 -0.12
C ILE A 786 22.10 19.03 0.88
N ILE A 787 20.78 19.01 0.65
CA ILE A 787 19.84 18.39 1.59
C ILE A 787 19.88 16.85 1.56
N ARG A 788 20.32 16.25 0.44
CA ARG A 788 20.42 14.79 0.25
C ARG A 788 21.79 14.22 0.63
N GLN A 789 22.86 14.97 0.35
CA GLN A 789 24.25 14.50 0.42
C GLN A 789 25.10 15.30 1.43
N GLY A 790 24.56 16.36 2.03
CA GLY A 790 25.28 17.32 2.85
C GLY A 790 26.09 18.34 2.03
N LEU A 791 26.72 19.27 2.74
CA LEU A 791 27.64 20.24 2.14
C LEU A 791 28.88 19.52 1.57
N ARG A 792 29.27 19.87 0.33
CA ARG A 792 30.45 19.36 -0.38
C ARG A 792 31.16 20.52 -1.08
N PHE A 793 32.46 20.39 -1.38
CA PHE A 793 33.27 21.44 -2.03
C PHE A 793 33.94 20.99 -3.33
N ASP A 794 33.45 19.92 -3.99
CA ASP A 794 34.03 19.36 -5.22
C ASP A 794 34.27 20.43 -6.31
N GLU A 795 33.32 21.36 -6.45
CA GLU A 795 33.31 22.42 -7.48
C GLU A 795 33.80 23.77 -6.93
N ILE A 796 34.36 24.61 -7.80
CA ILE A 796 34.83 25.97 -7.48
C ILE A 796 33.93 27.00 -8.14
N VAL A 797 32.81 27.31 -7.48
CA VAL A 797 31.88 28.38 -7.92
C VAL A 797 32.36 29.77 -7.46
N HIS A 798 33.10 29.82 -6.35
CA HIS A 798 33.72 31.03 -5.81
C HIS A 798 35.18 30.74 -5.44
N GLY A 799 36.05 31.74 -5.57
CA GLY A 799 37.50 31.57 -5.40
C GLY A 799 37.90 31.14 -3.98
N ARG A 800 38.76 30.13 -3.87
CA ARG A 800 39.20 29.52 -2.60
C ARG A 800 40.29 30.33 -1.86
N ALA A 801 40.01 31.62 -1.60
CA ALA A 801 40.96 32.58 -1.03
C ALA A 801 41.51 32.20 0.37
N TYR A 802 40.79 31.38 1.13
CA TYR A 802 41.16 30.90 2.47
C TYR A 802 41.38 29.37 2.51
N GLY A 803 41.76 28.78 1.37
CA GLY A 803 42.11 27.36 1.24
C GLY A 803 40.95 26.44 0.80
N ASN A 804 41.22 25.13 0.80
CA ASN A 804 40.29 24.09 0.32
C ASN A 804 39.37 23.59 1.45
N GLY A 805 38.06 23.70 1.28
CA GLY A 805 37.06 23.19 2.22
C GLY A 805 35.68 23.80 2.00
N VAL A 806 34.73 23.49 2.86
CA VAL A 806 33.42 24.17 2.96
C VAL A 806 33.60 25.51 3.67
N TYR A 807 33.09 26.59 3.08
CA TYR A 807 33.20 27.95 3.62
C TYR A 807 31.97 28.28 4.48
N MET A 808 32.20 28.77 5.70
CA MET A 808 31.15 29.04 6.69
C MET A 808 31.48 30.29 7.52
N SER A 809 30.45 30.97 8.06
CA SER A 809 30.61 32.18 8.87
C SER A 809 29.84 32.09 10.19
N ARG A 810 30.34 32.74 11.26
CA ARG A 810 29.54 33.02 12.46
C ARG A 810 28.40 34.02 12.19
N HIS A 811 28.52 34.85 11.15
CA HIS A 811 27.62 35.96 10.88
C HIS A 811 26.74 35.66 9.66
N ALA A 812 25.41 35.57 9.85
CA ALA A 812 24.47 35.24 8.78
C ALA A 812 24.56 36.20 7.59
N ALA A 813 24.79 37.49 7.85
CA ALA A 813 24.96 38.52 6.81
C ALA A 813 26.09 38.19 5.81
N THR A 814 27.16 37.52 6.24
CA THR A 814 28.23 37.05 5.32
C THR A 814 27.70 35.97 4.40
N SER A 815 27.04 34.95 4.97
CA SER A 815 26.59 33.77 4.24
C SER A 815 25.42 34.10 3.30
N LEU A 816 24.52 34.99 3.70
CA LEU A 816 23.42 35.51 2.86
C LEU A 816 23.89 36.14 1.55
N GLY A 817 25.11 36.69 1.50
CA GLY A 817 25.73 37.20 0.28
C GLY A 817 25.94 36.15 -0.81
N TYR A 818 26.11 34.88 -0.42
CA TYR A 818 26.26 33.73 -1.31
C TYR A 818 24.92 33.07 -1.71
N SER A 819 23.81 33.53 -1.10
CA SER A 819 22.43 33.12 -1.41
C SER A 819 21.66 34.17 -2.24
N ASN A 820 22.38 35.01 -3.00
CA ASN A 820 21.79 35.97 -3.94
C ASN A 820 21.42 35.27 -5.27
N ASN A 821 20.17 34.83 -5.39
CA ASN A 821 19.64 34.19 -6.60
C ASN A 821 19.50 35.20 -7.76
N ASN A 822 20.06 34.90 -8.92
CA ASN A 822 19.98 35.73 -10.13
C ASN A 822 19.12 35.05 -11.21
N LEU A 823 17.97 35.63 -11.55
CA LEU A 823 17.21 35.38 -12.80
C LEU A 823 16.85 33.92 -13.13
N VAL A 824 16.66 33.06 -12.12
CA VAL A 824 16.08 31.71 -12.33
C VAL A 824 14.59 31.75 -12.02
N SER A 825 13.75 31.18 -12.90
CA SER A 825 12.34 30.93 -12.60
C SER A 825 12.24 29.86 -11.52
N ASP A 826 11.54 30.17 -10.43
CA ASP A 826 11.01 29.17 -9.52
C ASP A 826 10.01 28.25 -10.25
N TRP A 827 9.70 27.11 -9.63
CA TRP A 827 8.60 26.24 -10.04
C TRP A 827 7.28 27.01 -9.87
N LYS A 828 6.59 27.30 -10.97
CA LYS A 828 5.48 28.29 -10.97
C LYS A 828 4.32 27.93 -10.00
N PRO A 829 3.93 26.65 -9.81
CA PRO A 829 2.94 26.23 -8.81
C PRO A 829 3.41 26.25 -7.35
N SER A 830 4.66 26.64 -7.04
CA SER A 830 5.20 26.60 -5.67
C SER A 830 4.38 27.47 -4.69
N MET A 831 4.01 26.89 -3.55
CA MET A 831 3.41 27.57 -2.40
C MET A 831 4.40 28.55 -1.73
N LEU A 832 5.70 28.22 -1.79
CA LEU A 832 6.77 28.96 -1.11
C LEU A 832 7.29 30.16 -1.91
N GLN A 833 7.46 30.02 -3.23
CA GLN A 833 8.11 31.01 -4.12
C GLN A 833 9.45 31.48 -3.52
N ILE A 834 10.46 30.62 -3.62
CA ILE A 834 11.70 30.70 -2.83
C ILE A 834 12.64 31.78 -3.37
N GLY A 835 12.63 32.96 -2.76
CA GLY A 835 13.58 34.01 -3.08
C GLY A 835 15.04 33.68 -2.70
N ARG A 836 15.28 33.03 -1.54
CA ARG A 836 16.62 32.70 -1.01
C ARG A 836 16.60 31.51 -0.05
N ALA A 837 17.71 30.78 0.07
CA ALA A 837 17.92 29.75 1.08
C ALA A 837 19.35 29.75 1.66
N PHE A 838 19.50 29.53 2.97
CA PHE A 838 20.79 29.32 3.65
C PHE A 838 20.62 28.44 4.90
N SER A 839 21.69 27.75 5.33
CA SER A 839 21.63 26.82 6.46
C SER A 839 22.41 27.27 7.69
N LEU A 840 21.90 26.87 8.86
CA LEU A 840 22.64 26.80 10.11
C LEU A 840 23.08 25.34 10.32
N ASN A 841 24.36 25.16 10.58
CA ASN A 841 25.00 23.86 10.58
C ASN A 841 25.77 23.67 11.88
N GLU A 842 25.72 22.46 12.42
CA GLU A 842 26.54 22.01 13.53
C GLU A 842 27.91 21.56 13.00
N VAL A 843 28.98 21.97 13.68
CA VAL A 843 30.38 21.73 13.27
C VAL A 843 31.17 21.24 14.48
N VAL A 844 32.09 20.28 14.30
CA VAL A 844 32.98 19.81 15.38
C VAL A 844 33.83 20.97 15.95
N ASN A 845 33.85 21.15 17.28
CA ASN A 845 34.60 22.24 17.92
C ASN A 845 36.10 21.94 18.06
N HIS A 846 36.81 21.93 16.93
CA HIS A 846 38.28 21.95 16.90
C HIS A 846 38.84 23.00 15.91
N PRO A 847 38.62 24.32 16.10
CA PRO A 847 39.02 25.37 15.14
C PRO A 847 40.52 25.43 14.79
N ALA A 848 41.39 24.84 15.61
CA ALA A 848 42.82 24.71 15.32
C ALA A 848 43.16 23.69 14.20
N ARG A 849 42.19 22.87 13.76
CA ARG A 849 42.30 21.95 12.61
C ARG A 849 41.54 22.42 11.37
N PHE A 850 40.86 23.57 11.44
CA PHE A 850 40.24 24.19 10.26
C PHE A 850 41.33 24.79 9.36
N VAL A 851 41.15 24.71 8.04
CA VAL A 851 42.08 25.29 7.04
C VAL A 851 42.13 26.82 7.16
N SER A 852 41.02 27.43 7.56
CA SER A 852 40.95 28.81 8.06
C SER A 852 40.00 28.88 9.24
N ARG A 853 40.34 29.73 10.21
CA ARG A 853 39.48 30.11 11.36
C ARG A 853 39.08 31.59 11.36
N SER A 854 39.65 32.41 10.47
CA SER A 854 39.42 33.86 10.41
C SER A 854 39.85 34.41 9.05
N PRO A 855 39.06 35.29 8.39
CA PRO A 855 37.79 35.84 8.84
C PRO A 855 36.61 34.85 8.77
N HIS A 856 36.77 33.73 8.08
CA HIS A 856 35.75 32.70 7.88
C HIS A 856 36.28 31.32 8.25
N TYR A 857 35.38 30.41 8.61
CA TYR A 857 35.72 29.01 8.83
C TYR A 857 35.82 28.31 7.47
N VAL A 858 36.91 27.57 7.25
CA VAL A 858 37.07 26.68 6.10
C VAL A 858 37.38 25.28 6.61
N VAL A 859 36.41 24.38 6.48
CA VAL A 859 36.47 23.02 7.04
C VAL A 859 36.64 22.04 5.88
N SER A 860 37.76 21.32 5.83
CA SER A 860 38.09 20.38 4.76
C SER A 860 37.51 18.97 4.96
N ASP A 861 37.16 18.63 6.20
CA ASP A 861 36.51 17.37 6.55
C ASP A 861 34.99 17.51 6.40
N LEU A 862 34.38 16.63 5.60
CA LEU A 862 32.95 16.69 5.31
C LEU A 862 32.08 16.04 6.38
N ASP A 863 32.62 15.10 7.16
CA ASP A 863 31.90 14.45 8.25
C ASP A 863 31.97 15.27 9.54
N TRP A 864 32.79 16.33 9.58
CA TRP A 864 32.79 17.34 10.64
C TRP A 864 31.65 18.36 10.57
N ILE A 865 30.75 18.27 9.57
CA ILE A 865 29.73 19.30 9.27
C ILE A 865 28.37 18.65 9.05
N GLN A 866 27.37 19.00 9.85
CA GLN A 866 25.99 18.51 9.71
C GLN A 866 24.98 19.66 9.66
N THR A 867 24.12 19.68 8.64
CA THR A 867 23.02 20.65 8.50
C THR A 867 21.99 20.42 9.61
N ARG A 868 21.58 21.47 10.34
CA ARG A 868 20.53 21.37 11.38
C ARG A 868 19.28 22.17 11.07
N TYR A 869 19.42 23.35 10.47
CA TYR A 869 18.29 24.16 10.02
C TYR A 869 18.55 24.74 8.63
N LEU A 870 17.48 24.86 7.85
CA LEU A 870 17.42 25.61 6.61
C LEU A 870 16.44 26.78 6.77
N PHE A 871 16.90 27.97 6.42
CA PHE A 871 16.15 29.22 6.47
C PHE A 871 15.80 29.63 5.05
N VAL A 872 14.51 29.73 4.78
CA VAL A 872 13.95 29.95 3.44
C VAL A 872 13.24 31.30 3.43
N LYS A 873 13.67 32.18 2.52
CA LYS A 873 12.99 33.45 2.25
C LYS A 873 11.94 33.21 1.19
N VAL A 874 10.70 33.32 1.61
CA VAL A 874 9.48 33.13 0.82
C VAL A 874 9.00 34.49 0.31
N ASN A 875 8.57 34.57 -0.94
CA ASN A 875 8.12 35.82 -1.56
C ASN A 875 6.67 36.18 -1.19
N LYS A 876 5.85 35.18 -0.81
CA LYS A 876 4.52 35.35 -0.22
C LYS A 876 4.68 35.81 1.24
N ALA A 877 3.88 36.79 1.68
CA ALA A 877 3.98 37.34 3.03
C ALA A 877 3.32 36.39 4.04
N PHE A 878 4.14 35.66 4.82
CA PHE A 878 3.69 34.81 5.92
C PHE A 878 3.96 35.48 7.27
N THR A 879 3.03 35.33 8.21
CA THR A 879 3.22 35.66 9.63
C THR A 879 3.29 34.37 10.43
N PHE A 880 4.18 34.33 11.43
CA PHE A 880 4.38 33.18 12.31
C PHE A 880 3.96 33.55 13.74
N LYS A 881 3.46 32.59 14.52
CA LYS A 881 3.23 32.82 15.96
C LYS A 881 4.56 32.85 16.72
N GLU A 882 4.73 33.82 17.63
CA GLU A 882 5.87 33.88 18.53
C GLU A 882 5.79 32.76 19.59
N GLY A 883 6.63 31.73 19.44
CA GLY A 883 6.97 30.80 20.51
C GLY A 883 8.19 31.30 21.28
N LYS A 884 8.31 30.92 22.57
CA LYS A 884 9.53 31.10 23.35
C LYS A 884 10.23 29.76 23.51
N CYS A 885 11.53 29.74 23.30
CA CYS A 885 12.35 28.54 23.50
C CYS A 885 12.36 28.14 24.99
N THR A 886 12.02 26.89 25.28
CA THR A 886 11.93 26.30 26.62
C THR A 886 13.27 25.72 27.09
N GLU A 887 14.03 25.10 26.20
CA GLU A 887 15.37 24.55 26.44
C GLU A 887 16.38 25.08 25.42
N MET A 888 17.36 25.88 25.87
CA MET A 888 18.30 26.61 25.02
C MET A 888 19.69 25.94 24.98
N TYR A 889 20.26 25.79 23.78
CA TYR A 889 21.63 25.31 23.60
C TYR A 889 22.66 26.38 23.99
N LYS A 890 23.56 26.03 24.92
CA LYS A 890 24.67 26.86 25.37
C LYS A 890 25.82 26.82 24.35
N GLN A 891 25.86 27.80 23.46
CA GLN A 891 26.95 28.00 22.50
C GLN A 891 28.28 28.37 23.19
N ASP A 892 29.40 28.02 22.56
CA ASP A 892 30.75 28.47 22.92
C ASP A 892 30.82 30.02 22.90
N PRO A 893 31.13 30.70 24.03
CA PRO A 893 31.17 32.16 24.13
C PRO A 893 32.15 32.85 23.17
N LEU A 894 33.18 32.16 22.67
CA LEU A 894 34.14 32.70 21.70
C LEU A 894 33.65 32.61 20.24
N HIS A 895 32.67 31.74 19.99
CA HIS A 895 32.32 31.27 18.65
C HIS A 895 30.81 31.38 18.33
N VAL A 896 30.05 32.13 19.15
CA VAL A 896 28.60 32.38 19.01
C VAL A 896 28.19 32.80 17.59
N ALA A 897 27.11 32.20 17.08
CA ALA A 897 26.48 32.55 15.81
C ALA A 897 25.55 33.77 15.94
N SER A 898 25.56 34.66 14.93
CA SER A 898 24.73 35.87 14.88
C SER A 898 23.86 35.95 13.62
N ASN A 899 22.70 36.58 13.74
CA ASN A 899 21.80 36.88 12.63
C ASN A 899 22.31 38.01 11.73
N GLU A 900 21.48 38.42 10.75
CA GLU A 900 21.78 39.51 9.80
C GLU A 900 22.03 40.87 10.47
N LEU A 901 21.43 41.11 11.64
CA LEU A 901 21.59 42.34 12.43
C LEU A 901 22.79 42.24 13.41
N ASN A 902 23.65 41.22 13.25
CA ASN A 902 24.76 40.87 14.14
C ASN A 902 24.36 40.68 15.62
N ARG A 903 23.10 40.31 15.88
CA ARG A 903 22.64 39.87 17.21
C ARG A 903 22.84 38.37 17.35
N ALA A 904 23.24 37.89 18.53
CA ALA A 904 23.33 36.46 18.79
C ALA A 904 21.96 35.78 18.62
N ILE A 905 21.94 34.59 18.02
CA ILE A 905 20.72 33.77 17.88
C ILE A 905 20.55 32.84 19.07
N ILE A 906 19.30 32.48 19.38
CA ILE A 906 18.96 31.44 20.36
C ILE A 906 18.65 30.16 19.59
N ILE A 907 19.37 29.10 19.92
CA ILE A 907 19.27 27.78 19.27
C ILE A 907 18.60 26.83 20.27
N PRO A 908 17.46 26.19 19.94
CA PRO A 908 16.83 25.20 20.81
C PRO A 908 17.69 23.95 21.03
N MET A 909 17.54 23.27 22.17
CA MET A 909 18.21 22.00 22.45
C MET A 909 17.81 20.88 21.47
N THR A 910 16.65 20.99 20.82
CA THR A 910 16.19 20.10 19.74
C THR A 910 16.94 20.27 18.41
N ALA A 911 17.84 21.25 18.32
CA ALA A 911 18.87 21.33 17.28
C ALA A 911 19.91 20.19 17.36
N ILE A 912 19.99 19.49 18.49
CA ILE A 912 20.94 18.39 18.74
C ILE A 912 20.18 17.08 18.98
N SER A 913 20.72 15.98 18.46
CA SER A 913 20.17 14.63 18.63
C SER A 913 20.08 14.26 20.12
N LYS A 914 19.00 13.61 20.56
CA LYS A 914 18.82 13.21 21.97
C LYS A 914 20.02 12.44 22.53
N SER A 915 20.60 11.56 21.72
CA SER A 915 21.83 10.80 22.00
C SER A 915 23.08 11.63 22.34
N ARG A 916 23.05 12.95 22.13
CA ARG A 916 24.13 13.90 22.48
C ARG A 916 23.69 15.09 23.34
N ARG A 917 22.44 15.15 23.82
CA ARG A 917 22.00 16.22 24.74
C ARG A 917 22.66 16.01 26.11
N PRO A 918 23.44 16.97 26.65
CA PRO A 918 24.08 16.79 27.95
C PRO A 918 23.06 16.76 29.09
N CYS A 919 23.09 15.73 29.93
CA CYS A 919 22.16 15.54 31.06
C CYS A 919 22.19 16.69 32.09
N ASN A 920 23.28 17.47 32.13
CA ASN A 920 23.56 18.46 33.19
C ASN A 920 23.37 19.94 32.78
N THR A 921 22.66 20.25 31.68
CA THR A 921 22.47 21.65 31.22
C THR A 921 21.02 22.02 30.86
N ILE A 922 20.09 21.80 31.78
CA ILE A 922 18.71 22.34 31.71
C ILE A 922 18.59 23.54 32.65
N ASP A 923 18.81 24.75 32.13
CA ASP A 923 18.47 25.99 32.85
C ASP A 923 16.98 26.25 32.69
N LYS A 924 16.15 25.75 33.62
CA LYS A 924 14.70 26.06 33.62
C LYS A 924 14.49 27.58 33.73
N ALA A 925 13.64 28.13 32.87
CA ALA A 925 13.27 29.55 32.91
C ALA A 925 12.79 29.96 34.31
N ALA A 926 13.33 31.07 34.82
CA ALA A 926 13.15 31.50 36.21
C ALA A 926 11.66 31.73 36.54
N THR A 927 11.07 30.77 37.25
CA THR A 927 9.67 30.84 37.69
C THR A 927 9.57 31.66 38.97
N GLU A 928 8.54 32.50 39.10
CA GLU A 928 8.35 33.30 40.31
C GLU A 928 8.18 32.42 41.56
N ALA A 929 8.88 32.77 42.64
CA ALA A 929 9.10 31.87 43.76
C ALA A 929 7.85 31.71 44.65
N GLY A 930 7.21 30.54 44.63
CA GLY A 930 6.13 30.30 45.61
C GLY A 930 5.32 29.00 45.54
N LYS A 931 5.91 27.84 45.90
CA LYS A 931 5.30 26.89 46.87
C LYS A 931 6.27 25.77 47.28
N ARG A 932 5.98 25.15 48.44
CA ARG A 932 6.82 24.15 49.11
C ARG A 932 6.92 22.85 48.31
N THR A 933 8.15 22.35 48.15
CA THR A 933 8.40 20.93 47.86
C THR A 933 7.78 20.08 48.98
N LYS A 934 7.03 19.04 48.61
CA LYS A 934 6.51 18.04 49.54
C LYS A 934 7.23 16.74 49.26
N THR A 935 7.88 16.15 50.25
CA THR A 935 8.63 14.89 50.09
C THR A 935 7.65 13.77 49.72
N LEU A 936 7.87 13.16 48.55
CA LEU A 936 7.24 11.91 48.13
C LEU A 936 8.31 10.81 48.21
N ALA A 937 7.88 9.61 48.58
CA ALA A 937 8.78 8.47 48.77
C ALA A 937 9.20 7.85 47.43
N ASP A 938 10.30 7.10 47.44
CA ASP A 938 10.86 6.43 46.26
C ASP A 938 9.81 5.59 45.51
N THR A 939 9.30 6.17 44.43
CA THR A 939 8.61 5.51 43.33
C THR A 939 9.35 6.01 42.10
N ASP A 940 9.83 5.09 41.27
CA ASP A 940 10.56 5.46 40.05
C ASP A 940 9.67 6.35 39.15
N GLN A 941 10.29 7.35 38.52
CA GLN A 941 9.60 8.34 37.69
C GLN A 941 8.82 7.67 36.55
N ALA A 942 9.36 6.62 35.93
CA ALA A 942 8.66 5.86 34.90
C ALA A 942 7.44 5.12 35.49
N THR A 943 7.57 4.48 36.66
CA THR A 943 6.45 3.86 37.39
C THR A 943 5.38 4.88 37.80
N ALA A 944 5.75 6.13 38.08
CA ALA A 944 4.79 7.20 38.37
C ALA A 944 4.05 7.64 37.10
N GLU A 945 4.77 7.95 36.02
CA GLU A 945 4.20 8.35 34.73
C GLU A 945 3.31 7.25 34.14
N HIS A 946 3.74 5.98 34.19
CA HIS A 946 2.96 4.84 33.71
C HIS A 946 1.66 4.61 34.50
N ARG A 947 1.56 5.10 35.75
CA ARG A 947 0.34 5.07 36.57
C ARG A 947 -0.60 6.25 36.29
N GLU A 948 -0.08 7.45 36.05
CA GLU A 948 -0.91 8.57 35.61
C GLU A 948 -1.47 8.33 34.20
N ASP A 949 -0.68 7.74 33.30
CA ASP A 949 -1.13 7.52 31.92
C ASP A 949 -2.13 6.35 31.78
N ASP A 950 -2.07 5.34 32.65
CA ASP A 950 -3.14 4.33 32.76
C ASP A 950 -4.40 4.85 33.46
N ALA A 951 -4.28 5.80 34.41
CA ALA A 951 -5.44 6.52 34.97
C ALA A 951 -6.11 7.44 33.94
N ASN A 952 -5.33 8.00 33.01
CA ASN A 952 -5.82 8.77 31.85
C ASN A 952 -6.27 7.88 30.68
N SER A 953 -6.41 6.57 30.86
CA SER A 953 -6.84 5.63 29.82
C SER A 953 -8.29 5.20 30.01
N VAL A 954 -9.05 5.12 28.91
CA VAL A 954 -10.48 4.75 28.95
C VAL A 954 -10.64 3.35 29.57
N MET A 955 -11.69 3.17 30.38
CA MET A 955 -12.05 1.87 30.93
C MET A 955 -12.39 0.88 29.81
N SER A 956 -12.01 -0.39 29.96
CA SER A 956 -12.45 -1.44 29.04
C SER A 956 -13.97 -1.63 29.13
N ASP A 957 -14.60 -1.96 27.99
CA ASP A 957 -16.05 -2.12 27.90
C ASP A 957 -16.51 -3.24 28.84
N ALA A 958 -17.66 -3.06 29.50
CA ALA A 958 -18.19 -4.06 30.43
C ALA A 958 -18.42 -5.43 29.75
N THR A 959 -18.70 -5.44 28.45
CA THR A 959 -18.83 -6.63 27.60
C THR A 959 -17.51 -7.37 27.40
N ASP A 960 -16.42 -6.66 27.13
CA ASP A 960 -15.07 -7.25 26.97
C ASP A 960 -14.57 -7.80 28.31
N VAL A 961 -14.88 -7.15 29.44
CA VAL A 961 -14.56 -7.63 30.79
C VAL A 961 -15.36 -8.89 31.14
N ALA A 962 -16.67 -8.90 30.88
CA ALA A 962 -17.54 -10.05 31.17
C ALA A 962 -17.11 -11.34 30.44
N TYR A 963 -16.49 -11.23 29.27
CA TYR A 963 -15.97 -12.38 28.52
C TYR A 963 -14.80 -13.10 29.24
N LEU A 964 -14.02 -12.35 30.04
CA LEU A 964 -12.84 -12.82 30.78
C LEU A 964 -13.20 -13.48 32.12
N ASP A 965 -14.17 -12.93 32.84
CA ASP A 965 -14.39 -13.21 34.28
C ASP A 965 -15.40 -14.34 34.56
N GLY A 966 -15.95 -14.98 33.52
CA GLY A 966 -17.03 -15.97 33.62
C GLY A 966 -16.64 -17.32 34.25
N ASN A 967 -16.37 -17.33 35.56
CA ASN A 967 -16.38 -18.50 36.45
C ASN A 967 -16.49 -18.04 37.93
N SER A 968 -17.66 -18.15 38.54
CA SER A 968 -17.86 -17.93 40.00
C SER A 968 -19.11 -18.64 40.55
N GLU A 969 -19.22 -19.95 40.33
CA GLU A 969 -20.11 -20.82 41.11
C GLU A 969 -19.43 -22.16 41.44
N VAL A 970 -20.00 -22.85 42.45
CA VAL A 970 -19.66 -24.20 42.92
C VAL A 970 -18.24 -24.38 43.48
N ASN A 971 -18.07 -23.97 44.74
CA ASN A 971 -17.47 -24.91 45.70
C ASN A 971 -18.13 -24.83 47.10
N ARG A 972 -18.04 -25.95 47.82
CA ARG A 972 -18.90 -26.36 48.95
C ARG A 972 -18.90 -25.39 50.14
N GLY A 973 -20.05 -25.27 50.80
CA GLY A 973 -20.24 -24.36 51.95
C GLY A 973 -19.57 -24.80 53.25
N GLY A 974 -19.38 -23.82 54.14
CA GLY A 974 -18.87 -23.93 55.52
C GLY A 974 -19.47 -22.83 56.40
N SER A 975 -19.36 -22.94 57.73
CA SER A 975 -20.13 -22.14 58.69
C SER A 975 -19.28 -21.16 59.52
N GLY A 976 -19.85 -19.98 59.82
CA GLY A 976 -19.37 -19.01 60.82
C GLY A 976 -18.29 -18.02 60.38
N HIS A 977 -18.08 -16.89 61.06
CA HIS A 977 -18.87 -16.25 62.13
C HIS A 977 -18.41 -14.78 62.35
N THR A 978 -19.35 -13.88 62.72
CA THR A 978 -19.18 -12.59 63.46
C THR A 978 -18.29 -11.42 62.96
N ASN A 979 -19.01 -10.34 62.59
CA ASN A 979 -18.74 -8.88 62.75
C ASN A 979 -18.37 -8.45 64.22
N PRO A 980 -18.29 -7.15 64.64
CA PRO A 980 -18.41 -5.83 63.95
C PRO A 980 -17.39 -4.72 64.37
N GLY A 981 -17.60 -3.48 63.88
CA GLY A 981 -16.97 -2.20 64.31
C GLY A 981 -16.72 -1.28 63.08
N GLU A 982 -17.41 -0.17 62.77
CA GLU A 982 -17.98 0.95 63.57
C GLU A 982 -16.86 1.78 64.25
N ASP A 983 -16.80 3.12 64.14
CA ASP A 983 -17.86 4.13 63.90
C ASP A 983 -17.74 5.03 62.64
N ASP A 984 -18.83 5.74 62.33
CA ASP A 984 -19.03 6.75 61.26
C ASP A 984 -19.16 8.19 61.82
N MET A 985 -18.87 9.21 61.00
CA MET A 985 -19.59 10.51 60.92
C MET A 985 -18.84 11.51 59.99
N GLY A 986 -19.42 12.08 58.93
CA GLY A 986 -20.67 11.71 58.25
C GLY A 986 -21.26 12.83 57.35
N MET A 987 -21.85 12.42 56.21
CA MET A 987 -22.95 13.09 55.48
C MET A 987 -22.68 14.48 54.82
N THR A 988 -23.43 14.96 53.80
CA THR A 988 -24.81 14.66 53.31
C THR A 988 -24.98 14.76 51.77
N LEU A 989 -25.72 13.81 51.17
CA LEU A 989 -26.67 13.97 50.03
C LEU A 989 -26.12 14.41 48.63
N ILE A 990 -26.77 14.19 47.47
CA ILE A 990 -28.14 13.76 47.10
C ILE A 990 -28.13 12.61 46.05
N HIS A 991 -29.10 11.70 46.19
CA HIS A 991 -29.57 10.63 45.29
C HIS A 991 -29.38 10.81 43.75
N GLY A 992 -28.77 9.78 43.12
CA GLY A 992 -28.97 9.42 41.71
C GLY A 992 -29.65 8.04 41.58
N ARG A 993 -30.45 7.79 40.52
CA ARG A 993 -31.26 6.56 40.36
C ARG A 993 -30.44 5.40 39.77
N LYS A 994 -30.53 4.20 40.37
CA LYS A 994 -30.13 2.93 39.73
C LYS A 994 -31.06 2.60 38.55
N ARG A 995 -30.52 2.09 37.43
CA ARG A 995 -31.17 1.31 36.34
C ARG A 995 -30.10 0.85 35.30
N PRO A 996 -30.33 -0.16 34.43
CA PRO A 996 -30.59 -1.55 34.83
C PRO A 996 -30.02 -2.62 33.84
N VAL A 997 -28.93 -3.33 34.17
CA VAL A 997 -28.55 -4.55 33.39
C VAL A 997 -28.16 -5.71 34.32
N ASP A 998 -29.09 -6.08 35.20
CA ASP A 998 -29.22 -7.44 35.72
C ASP A 998 -30.65 -7.90 35.39
N ALA A 999 -30.86 -8.22 34.11
CA ALA A 999 -32.09 -8.79 33.60
C ALA A 999 -31.79 -9.48 32.26
N VAL A 1000 -31.90 -10.80 32.22
CA VAL A 1000 -32.10 -11.51 30.95
C VAL A 1000 -33.43 -11.02 30.38
N ALA A 1001 -33.44 -10.56 29.13
CA ALA A 1001 -34.68 -10.19 28.46
C ALA A 1001 -35.49 -11.46 28.17
N GLU A 1002 -36.37 -11.85 29.09
CA GLU A 1002 -37.37 -12.89 28.87
C GLU A 1002 -38.20 -12.53 27.63
N THR A 1003 -38.08 -13.33 26.57
CA THR A 1003 -38.88 -13.14 25.37
C THR A 1003 -40.28 -13.66 25.62
N ASP A 1004 -41.30 -12.82 25.42
CA ASP A 1004 -42.69 -13.26 25.49
C ASP A 1004 -43.12 -14.06 24.24
N PHE A 1005 -42.29 -14.07 23.20
CA PHE A 1005 -42.41 -14.97 22.05
C PHE A 1005 -42.29 -16.45 22.45
N VAL A 1006 -43.14 -17.29 21.86
CA VAL A 1006 -43.13 -18.75 22.05
C VAL A 1006 -43.09 -19.42 20.69
N ALA A 1007 -41.99 -20.11 20.41
CA ALA A 1007 -41.74 -20.81 19.15
C ALA A 1007 -42.89 -21.76 18.78
N GLY A 1008 -43.24 -21.79 17.49
CA GLY A 1008 -44.25 -22.71 16.94
C GLY A 1008 -45.72 -22.37 17.25
N THR A 1009 -46.02 -21.22 17.87
CA THR A 1009 -47.41 -20.83 18.22
C THR A 1009 -48.18 -20.09 17.12
N LEU A 1010 -47.62 -19.97 15.91
CA LEU A 1010 -48.23 -19.22 14.81
C LEU A 1010 -49.44 -19.93 14.18
N ASP A 1011 -50.65 -19.39 14.39
CA ASP A 1011 -51.79 -19.74 13.55
C ASP A 1011 -51.60 -19.20 12.13
N VAL A 1012 -51.61 -20.14 11.19
CA VAL A 1012 -51.52 -19.94 9.73
C VAL A 1012 -52.85 -20.19 9.00
N SER A 1013 -53.87 -20.73 9.66
CA SER A 1013 -55.15 -21.11 9.03
C SER A 1013 -55.92 -19.94 8.40
N SER A 1014 -55.61 -18.73 8.83
CA SER A 1014 -56.20 -17.46 8.39
C SER A 1014 -55.37 -16.72 7.33
N ILE A 1015 -54.22 -17.25 6.90
CA ILE A 1015 -53.23 -16.57 6.04
C ILE A 1015 -53.21 -17.17 4.63
N LYS A 1016 -53.23 -16.32 3.60
CA LYS A 1016 -52.86 -16.70 2.24
C LYS A 1016 -51.36 -16.53 2.01
N PHE A 1017 -50.70 -17.66 1.76
CA PHE A 1017 -49.31 -17.76 1.32
C PHE A 1017 -49.24 -18.04 -0.19
N LEU A 1018 -48.07 -17.85 -0.80
CA LEU A 1018 -47.84 -18.11 -2.22
C LEU A 1018 -48.04 -19.59 -2.59
N ASN A 1019 -48.61 -19.87 -3.76
CA ASN A 1019 -48.67 -21.24 -4.29
C ASN A 1019 -47.25 -21.76 -4.57
N ALA A 1020 -47.03 -23.08 -4.50
CA ALA A 1020 -45.75 -23.72 -4.84
C ALA A 1020 -45.23 -23.32 -6.25
N PRO A 1021 -43.91 -23.23 -6.49
CA PRO A 1021 -43.40 -23.05 -7.84
C PRO A 1021 -43.73 -24.29 -8.69
N GLN A 1022 -44.16 -24.07 -9.94
CA GLN A 1022 -44.54 -25.18 -10.84
C GLN A 1022 -43.32 -25.96 -11.36
N ASN A 1023 -42.13 -25.36 -11.32
CA ASN A 1023 -40.86 -25.93 -11.75
C ASN A 1023 -39.85 -25.87 -10.59
N ALA A 1024 -38.94 -26.83 -10.52
CA ALA A 1024 -37.81 -26.86 -9.59
C ALA A 1024 -36.54 -27.27 -10.33
N THR A 1025 -35.38 -26.74 -9.94
CA THR A 1025 -34.07 -27.13 -10.52
C THR A 1025 -33.25 -27.91 -9.48
N PRO A 1026 -32.40 -28.88 -9.89
CA PRO A 1026 -31.54 -29.59 -8.95
C PRO A 1026 -30.61 -28.65 -8.18
N THR A 1027 -30.07 -27.64 -8.86
CA THR A 1027 -29.15 -26.63 -8.32
C THR A 1027 -29.80 -25.81 -7.21
N ALA A 1028 -30.96 -25.18 -7.48
CA ALA A 1028 -31.67 -24.39 -6.47
C ALA A 1028 -32.15 -25.27 -5.31
N THR A 1029 -32.68 -26.47 -5.60
CA THR A 1029 -33.12 -27.42 -4.56
C THR A 1029 -31.98 -27.80 -3.61
N LYS A 1030 -30.79 -28.13 -4.13
CA LYS A 1030 -29.62 -28.48 -3.32
C LYS A 1030 -29.08 -27.29 -2.53
N ALA A 1031 -29.05 -26.10 -3.13
CA ALA A 1031 -28.65 -24.86 -2.45
C ALA A 1031 -29.59 -24.51 -1.27
N LEU A 1032 -30.91 -24.59 -1.49
CA LEU A 1032 -31.92 -24.30 -0.47
C LEU A 1032 -31.94 -25.34 0.65
N MET A 1033 -31.73 -26.62 0.35
CA MET A 1033 -31.58 -27.66 1.38
C MET A 1033 -30.37 -27.40 2.29
N ARG A 1034 -29.22 -27.01 1.72
CA ARG A 1034 -28.03 -26.62 2.50
C ARG A 1034 -28.31 -25.41 3.39
N LEU A 1035 -28.83 -24.33 2.81
CA LEU A 1035 -29.09 -23.08 3.54
C LEU A 1035 -30.16 -23.26 4.65
N LEU A 1036 -31.16 -24.12 4.43
CA LEU A 1036 -32.15 -24.43 5.47
C LEU A 1036 -31.53 -25.22 6.63
N GLN A 1037 -30.63 -26.16 6.34
CA GLN A 1037 -29.91 -26.90 7.37
C GLN A 1037 -28.95 -25.99 8.16
N GLU A 1038 -28.27 -25.07 7.49
CA GLU A 1038 -27.43 -24.04 8.12
C GLU A 1038 -28.26 -23.12 9.03
N ALA A 1039 -29.39 -22.58 8.54
CA ALA A 1039 -30.27 -21.71 9.32
C ALA A 1039 -30.91 -22.43 10.54
N ILE A 1040 -31.35 -23.69 10.38
CA ILE A 1040 -31.87 -24.48 11.50
C ILE A 1040 -30.75 -24.75 12.53
N SER A 1041 -29.52 -25.04 12.09
CA SER A 1041 -28.41 -25.27 13.01
C SER A 1041 -28.04 -24.01 13.82
N VAL A 1042 -28.06 -22.82 13.21
CA VAL A 1042 -27.89 -21.55 13.93
C VAL A 1042 -29.03 -21.33 14.93
N GLN A 1043 -30.27 -21.63 14.53
CA GLN A 1043 -31.46 -21.49 15.37
C GLN A 1043 -31.46 -22.43 16.59
N GLU A 1044 -30.98 -23.67 16.43
CA GLU A 1044 -30.88 -24.64 17.53
C GLU A 1044 -29.75 -24.29 18.52
N ASN A 1045 -28.68 -23.63 18.05
CA ASN A 1045 -27.52 -23.27 18.88
C ASN A 1045 -27.57 -21.85 19.49
N THR A 1046 -28.56 -21.01 19.13
CA THR A 1046 -28.62 -19.60 19.54
C THR A 1046 -29.85 -19.28 20.37
N ALA A 1047 -29.70 -18.58 21.49
CA ALA A 1047 -30.82 -18.20 22.35
C ALA A 1047 -31.82 -17.26 21.62
N PRO A 1048 -33.15 -17.51 21.67
CA PRO A 1048 -34.16 -16.72 20.96
C PRO A 1048 -34.16 -15.20 21.27
N ALA A 1049 -33.72 -14.81 22.47
CA ALA A 1049 -33.55 -13.40 22.84
C ALA A 1049 -32.51 -12.67 21.97
N ILE A 1050 -31.46 -13.38 21.57
CA ILE A 1050 -30.34 -12.86 20.77
C ILE A 1050 -30.68 -12.96 19.28
N LEU A 1051 -31.08 -14.17 18.85
CA LEU A 1051 -31.39 -14.50 17.46
C LEU A 1051 -32.45 -13.58 16.84
N GLY A 1052 -33.58 -13.41 17.53
CA GLY A 1052 -34.69 -12.53 17.12
C GLY A 1052 -35.33 -12.85 15.78
N TRP A 1053 -35.09 -14.04 15.24
CA TRP A 1053 -35.85 -14.62 14.13
C TRP A 1053 -36.09 -16.11 14.41
N TYR A 1054 -37.21 -16.64 13.91
CA TYR A 1054 -37.57 -18.05 14.04
C TYR A 1054 -38.21 -18.59 12.75
N ILE A 1055 -37.72 -19.74 12.29
CA ILE A 1055 -38.22 -20.51 11.15
C ILE A 1055 -38.86 -21.78 11.70
N ASN A 1056 -40.16 -21.95 11.49
CA ASN A 1056 -40.85 -23.17 11.89
C ASN A 1056 -40.71 -24.27 10.82
N ARG A 1057 -39.88 -25.27 11.10
CA ARG A 1057 -39.64 -26.43 10.23
C ARG A 1057 -40.94 -27.15 9.81
N ASP A 1058 -41.90 -27.26 10.72
CA ASP A 1058 -43.16 -28.00 10.49
C ASP A 1058 -44.13 -27.28 9.54
N MET A 1059 -43.83 -26.03 9.16
CA MET A 1059 -44.60 -25.26 8.17
C MET A 1059 -43.94 -25.23 6.78
N ILE A 1060 -42.73 -25.81 6.62
CA ILE A 1060 -42.02 -25.84 5.33
C ILE A 1060 -42.50 -27.04 4.50
N ASN A 1061 -43.70 -26.92 3.94
CA ASN A 1061 -44.23 -27.85 2.94
C ASN A 1061 -43.50 -27.77 1.59
N ASN A 1062 -42.65 -26.75 1.38
CA ASN A 1062 -41.91 -26.54 0.14
C ASN A 1062 -40.58 -25.82 0.40
N ILE A 1063 -39.46 -26.39 -0.06
CA ILE A 1063 -38.11 -25.84 0.14
C ILE A 1063 -37.92 -24.45 -0.52
N TYR A 1064 -38.75 -24.07 -1.49
CA TYR A 1064 -38.73 -22.76 -2.17
C TYR A 1064 -39.52 -21.67 -1.44
N GLN A 1065 -40.07 -21.95 -0.25
CA GLN A 1065 -40.97 -21.02 0.46
C GLN A 1065 -40.84 -21.17 1.97
N TRP A 1066 -40.23 -20.20 2.63
CA TRP A 1066 -39.99 -20.23 4.08
C TRP A 1066 -40.82 -19.16 4.78
N ILE A 1067 -41.43 -19.53 5.91
CA ILE A 1067 -42.18 -18.62 6.77
C ILE A 1067 -41.29 -18.31 7.98
N VAL A 1068 -41.03 -17.03 8.22
CA VAL A 1068 -40.08 -16.56 9.24
C VAL A 1068 -40.77 -15.58 10.17
N GLU A 1069 -40.59 -15.73 11.48
CA GLU A 1069 -41.11 -14.83 12.49
C GLU A 1069 -39.96 -13.99 13.07
N LEU A 1070 -39.96 -12.68 12.83
CA LEU A 1070 -39.05 -11.76 13.54
C LEU A 1070 -39.63 -11.41 14.91
N HIS A 1071 -38.80 -11.44 15.95
CA HIS A 1071 -39.17 -11.18 17.34
C HIS A 1071 -37.97 -10.61 18.13
N SER A 1072 -38.08 -10.51 19.45
CA SER A 1072 -37.01 -9.99 20.33
C SER A 1072 -36.53 -8.58 19.92
N PHE A 1073 -37.48 -7.65 19.73
CA PHE A 1073 -37.19 -6.25 19.45
C PHE A 1073 -36.83 -5.49 20.74
N ALA A 1074 -35.90 -4.54 20.64
CA ALA A 1074 -35.45 -3.76 21.79
C ALA A 1074 -36.59 -2.96 22.43
N ALA A 1075 -36.58 -2.85 23.77
CA ALA A 1075 -37.67 -2.25 24.53
C ALA A 1075 -37.86 -0.73 24.29
N GLU A 1076 -36.86 -0.09 23.69
CA GLU A 1076 -36.78 1.36 23.47
C GLU A 1076 -37.34 1.77 22.09
N LEU A 1077 -37.47 0.82 21.15
CA LEU A 1077 -38.01 1.06 19.81
C LEU A 1077 -39.52 1.37 19.85
N PRO A 1078 -40.01 2.39 19.11
CA PRO A 1078 -41.45 2.66 18.97
C PRO A 1078 -42.26 1.47 18.45
N LEU A 1079 -41.65 0.64 17.58
CA LEU A 1079 -42.22 -0.61 17.09
C LEU A 1079 -42.62 -1.55 18.24
N THR A 1080 -41.78 -1.69 19.25
CA THR A 1080 -42.02 -2.57 20.40
C THR A 1080 -43.16 -2.07 21.28
N ALA A 1081 -43.39 -0.75 21.35
CA ALA A 1081 -44.55 -0.16 22.01
C ALA A 1081 -45.84 -0.42 21.20
N ASP A 1082 -45.81 -0.22 19.88
CA ASP A 1082 -46.94 -0.51 18.99
C ASP A 1082 -47.32 -1.99 19.02
N MET A 1083 -46.34 -2.90 18.95
CA MET A 1083 -46.52 -4.35 19.01
C MET A 1083 -47.21 -4.77 20.32
N LYS A 1084 -46.75 -4.25 21.46
CA LYS A 1084 -47.38 -4.50 22.78
C LYS A 1084 -48.79 -3.92 22.87
N ALA A 1085 -49.05 -2.74 22.30
CA ALA A 1085 -50.39 -2.15 22.24
C ALA A 1085 -51.35 -2.94 21.33
N ALA A 1086 -50.84 -3.57 20.26
CA ALA A 1086 -51.60 -4.40 19.33
C ALA A 1086 -51.72 -5.88 19.75
N GLY A 1087 -51.03 -6.31 20.82
CA GLY A 1087 -50.97 -7.72 21.25
C GLY A 1087 -50.18 -8.63 20.31
N VAL A 1088 -49.27 -8.06 19.50
CA VAL A 1088 -48.48 -8.77 18.48
C VAL A 1088 -47.11 -9.11 19.05
N LYS A 1089 -46.71 -10.39 18.96
CA LYS A 1089 -45.43 -10.91 19.50
C LYS A 1089 -44.33 -11.05 18.45
N SER A 1090 -44.72 -11.24 17.18
CA SER A 1090 -43.82 -11.47 16.05
C SER A 1090 -44.31 -10.74 14.80
N ILE A 1091 -43.37 -10.41 13.92
CA ILE A 1091 -43.64 -9.95 12.56
C ILE A 1091 -43.39 -11.14 11.63
N VAL A 1092 -44.43 -11.59 10.94
CA VAL A 1092 -44.37 -12.75 10.04
C VAL A 1092 -43.94 -12.28 8.67
N LEU A 1093 -42.87 -12.88 8.15
CA LEU A 1093 -42.37 -12.76 6.80
C LEU A 1093 -42.67 -14.02 5.98
N GLU A 1094 -42.86 -13.85 4.67
CA GLU A 1094 -42.78 -14.92 3.68
C GLU A 1094 -41.56 -14.64 2.79
N MET A 1095 -40.67 -15.63 2.70
CA MET A 1095 -39.55 -15.66 1.77
C MET A 1095 -39.86 -16.62 0.63
N ARG A 1096 -39.72 -16.16 -0.61
CA ARG A 1096 -39.95 -16.96 -1.82
C ARG A 1096 -38.72 -16.99 -2.73
N PHE A 1097 -38.19 -18.17 -2.95
CA PHE A 1097 -37.08 -18.42 -3.86
C PHE A 1097 -37.56 -18.76 -5.28
N SER A 1098 -36.77 -18.42 -6.29
CA SER A 1098 -37.03 -18.77 -7.70
C SER A 1098 -36.37 -20.09 -8.10
N THR A 1099 -36.63 -20.57 -9.32
CA THR A 1099 -35.90 -21.71 -9.95
C THR A 1099 -34.42 -21.45 -10.17
N ASP A 1100 -34.04 -20.17 -10.17
CA ASP A 1100 -32.75 -19.67 -10.65
C ASP A 1100 -31.86 -19.25 -9.46
N PHE A 1101 -32.36 -19.41 -8.23
CA PHE A 1101 -31.60 -19.31 -6.99
C PHE A 1101 -30.43 -20.33 -6.98
N PRO A 1102 -29.22 -19.97 -6.53
CA PRO A 1102 -28.86 -18.76 -5.79
C PRO A 1102 -28.50 -17.54 -6.66
N PHE A 1103 -28.62 -17.61 -8.00
CA PHE A 1103 -28.23 -16.49 -8.87
C PHE A 1103 -29.23 -15.33 -8.85
N SER A 1104 -30.53 -15.63 -8.64
CA SER A 1104 -31.57 -14.61 -8.42
C SER A 1104 -31.97 -14.51 -6.93
N PRO A 1105 -32.32 -13.31 -6.42
CA PRO A 1105 -32.66 -13.10 -5.01
C PRO A 1105 -33.97 -13.78 -4.58
N PRO A 1106 -34.15 -14.02 -3.27
CA PRO A 1106 -35.46 -14.32 -2.71
C PRO A 1106 -36.35 -13.08 -2.67
N PHE A 1107 -37.62 -13.23 -3.04
CA PHE A 1107 -38.63 -12.22 -2.76
C PHE A 1107 -39.05 -12.31 -1.29
N ILE A 1108 -38.85 -11.23 -0.51
CA ILE A 1108 -39.27 -11.15 0.89
C ILE A 1108 -40.41 -10.14 1.04
N ARG A 1109 -41.50 -10.57 1.71
CA ARG A 1109 -42.59 -9.69 2.13
C ARG A 1109 -42.97 -9.93 3.59
N VAL A 1110 -43.36 -8.85 4.26
CA VAL A 1110 -44.18 -8.89 5.48
C VAL A 1110 -45.55 -9.47 5.12
N VAL A 1111 -46.06 -10.34 5.99
CA VAL A 1111 -47.36 -11.00 5.87
C VAL A 1111 -48.34 -10.49 6.91
N LYS A 1112 -47.90 -10.31 8.17
CA LYS A 1112 -48.63 -9.62 9.26
C LYS A 1112 -47.64 -9.18 10.35
N PRO A 1113 -47.90 -8.11 11.13
CA PRO A 1113 -48.97 -7.11 10.99
C PRO A 1113 -48.74 -6.15 9.81
N ARG A 1114 -49.70 -5.23 9.54
CA ARG A 1114 -49.45 -4.10 8.63
C ARG A 1114 -48.65 -2.98 9.31
N PHE A 1115 -47.72 -2.41 8.54
CA PHE A 1115 -46.92 -1.24 8.90
C PHE A 1115 -47.56 0.05 8.36
N LEU A 1116 -47.23 1.17 9.00
CA LEU A 1116 -47.61 2.51 8.59
C LEU A 1116 -46.78 2.92 7.35
N PRO A 1117 -47.38 3.39 6.24
CA PRO A 1117 -46.62 3.76 5.04
C PRO A 1117 -45.64 4.91 5.26
N PHE A 1118 -44.55 4.95 4.47
CA PHE A 1118 -43.51 5.98 4.57
C PHE A 1118 -44.04 7.42 4.51
N ALA A 1119 -44.96 7.69 3.58
CA ALA A 1119 -45.62 9.00 3.44
C ALA A 1119 -46.50 9.41 4.64
N GLN A 1120 -46.74 8.51 5.59
CA GLN A 1120 -47.48 8.75 6.84
C GLN A 1120 -46.59 8.70 8.09
N GLY A 1121 -45.27 8.61 7.93
CA GLY A 1121 -44.30 8.67 9.03
C GLY A 1121 -43.91 7.34 9.67
N GLY A 1122 -44.17 6.20 9.01
CA GLY A 1122 -43.49 4.95 9.34
C GLY A 1122 -42.18 4.79 8.56
N GLY A 1123 -41.24 3.99 9.06
CA GLY A 1123 -40.09 3.50 8.29
C GLY A 1123 -40.01 1.98 8.29
N GLY A 1124 -38.80 1.43 8.40
CA GLY A 1124 -38.57 -0.02 8.41
C GLY A 1124 -38.32 -0.68 7.06
N ASN A 1125 -38.17 0.11 5.98
CA ASN A 1125 -38.10 -0.34 4.58
C ASN A 1125 -39.23 -1.27 4.11
N VAL A 1126 -40.36 -1.31 4.82
CA VAL A 1126 -41.58 -2.02 4.41
C VAL A 1126 -42.40 -1.11 3.47
N THR A 1127 -42.63 -1.57 2.24
CA THR A 1127 -43.48 -0.84 1.28
C THR A 1127 -44.96 -0.84 1.71
N GLU A 1128 -45.77 0.04 1.11
CA GLU A 1128 -47.23 0.11 1.34
C GLU A 1128 -47.95 -1.25 1.10
N GLY A 1129 -47.43 -2.09 0.21
CA GLY A 1129 -47.94 -3.44 -0.07
C GLY A 1129 -47.30 -4.55 0.77
N GLY A 1130 -46.38 -4.25 1.68
CA GLY A 1130 -45.72 -5.22 2.56
C GLY A 1130 -44.45 -5.88 2.00
N ALA A 1131 -44.07 -5.66 0.74
CA ALA A 1131 -42.78 -6.11 0.24
C ALA A 1131 -41.63 -5.30 0.86
N MET A 1132 -40.46 -5.91 1.05
CA MET A 1132 -39.25 -5.21 1.50
C MET A 1132 -38.63 -4.37 0.37
N CYS A 1133 -38.24 -3.14 0.68
CA CYS A 1133 -37.58 -2.20 -0.22
C CYS A 1133 -36.08 -2.14 0.09
N MET A 1134 -35.30 -3.10 -0.46
CA MET A 1134 -33.88 -3.24 -0.19
C MET A 1134 -33.14 -3.69 -1.45
N GLU A 1135 -32.03 -3.03 -1.78
CA GLU A 1135 -31.21 -3.30 -2.98
C GLU A 1135 -30.63 -4.72 -3.00
N VAL A 1136 -30.28 -5.28 -1.84
CA VAL A 1136 -29.86 -6.68 -1.68
C VAL A 1136 -30.93 -7.70 -2.10
N LEU A 1137 -32.18 -7.28 -2.30
CA LEU A 1137 -33.28 -8.12 -2.79
C LEU A 1137 -33.58 -7.92 -4.29
N THR A 1138 -32.88 -7.00 -4.97
CA THR A 1138 -32.99 -6.79 -6.43
C THR A 1138 -31.86 -7.51 -7.17
N ASN A 1139 -31.94 -7.56 -8.50
CA ASN A 1139 -30.90 -8.17 -9.32
C ASN A 1139 -29.57 -7.37 -9.32
N ASP A 1140 -29.59 -6.12 -8.86
CA ASP A 1140 -28.44 -5.20 -8.90
C ASP A 1140 -27.59 -5.28 -7.62
N GLY A 1141 -28.21 -5.56 -6.47
CA GLY A 1141 -27.53 -5.71 -5.17
C GLY A 1141 -27.47 -7.14 -4.61
N TRP A 1142 -28.14 -8.12 -5.22
CA TRP A 1142 -28.06 -9.51 -4.79
C TRP A 1142 -26.73 -10.17 -5.20
N THR A 1143 -26.27 -11.12 -4.39
CA THR A 1143 -25.13 -11.98 -4.76
C THR A 1143 -25.32 -13.38 -4.20
N ALA A 1144 -25.05 -14.42 -5.01
CA ALA A 1144 -25.18 -15.83 -4.64
C ALA A 1144 -24.33 -16.27 -3.41
N ALA A 1145 -23.41 -15.42 -2.95
CA ALA A 1145 -22.60 -15.62 -1.74
C ALA A 1145 -23.31 -15.18 -0.44
N GLN A 1146 -24.43 -14.46 -0.52
CA GLN A 1146 -25.21 -14.06 0.67
C GLN A 1146 -25.85 -15.27 1.34
N ASN A 1147 -25.71 -15.39 2.67
CA ASN A 1147 -26.41 -16.39 3.46
C ASN A 1147 -27.77 -15.87 3.96
N VAL A 1148 -28.71 -16.78 4.24
CA VAL A 1148 -30.08 -16.39 4.62
C VAL A 1148 -30.12 -15.75 6.02
N GLU A 1149 -29.20 -16.11 6.91
CA GLU A 1149 -29.07 -15.48 8.24
C GLU A 1149 -28.73 -13.98 8.15
N SER A 1150 -27.70 -13.61 7.39
CA SER A 1150 -27.32 -12.21 7.17
C SER A 1150 -28.46 -11.44 6.51
N LEU A 1151 -29.17 -12.06 5.57
CA LEU A 1151 -30.32 -11.44 4.92
C LEU A 1151 -31.48 -11.17 5.89
N LEU A 1152 -31.79 -12.13 6.78
CA LEU A 1152 -32.78 -11.95 7.84
C LEU A 1152 -32.34 -10.92 8.88
N LEU A 1153 -31.04 -10.87 9.21
CA LEU A 1153 -30.48 -9.86 10.10
C LEU A 1153 -30.53 -8.47 9.49
N GLN A 1154 -30.24 -8.32 8.19
CA GLN A 1154 -30.38 -7.06 7.45
C GLN A 1154 -31.84 -6.58 7.41
N VAL A 1155 -32.80 -7.49 7.16
CA VAL A 1155 -34.24 -7.17 7.23
C VAL A 1155 -34.65 -6.76 8.65
N ARG A 1156 -34.16 -7.45 9.68
CA ARG A 1156 -34.39 -7.08 11.10
C ARG A 1156 -33.79 -5.71 11.42
N MET A 1157 -32.56 -5.43 11.00
CA MET A 1157 -31.90 -4.13 11.21
C MET A 1157 -32.64 -2.99 10.51
N ALA A 1158 -33.06 -3.18 9.25
CA ALA A 1158 -33.87 -2.20 8.54
C ALA A 1158 -35.18 -1.87 9.28
N ILE A 1159 -35.85 -2.88 9.85
CA ILE A 1159 -37.07 -2.72 10.68
C ILE A 1159 -36.78 -2.06 12.05
N CYS A 1160 -35.53 -2.09 12.53
CA CYS A 1160 -35.08 -1.50 13.79
C CYS A 1160 -34.48 -0.09 13.67
N ASP A 1161 -34.45 0.52 12.47
CA ASP A 1161 -33.92 1.87 12.22
C ASP A 1161 -34.48 2.92 13.22
N GLU A 1162 -33.59 3.71 13.84
CA GLU A 1162 -33.96 4.72 14.84
C GLU A 1162 -34.19 6.12 14.25
N GLU A 1163 -33.64 6.44 13.08
CA GLU A 1163 -33.90 7.70 12.36
C GLU A 1163 -35.32 7.69 11.75
N ARG A 1164 -35.71 6.54 11.21
CA ARG A 1164 -37.04 6.29 10.63
C ARG A 1164 -37.65 5.01 11.22
N PRO A 1165 -38.14 5.07 12.48
CA PRO A 1165 -38.69 3.91 13.16
C PRO A 1165 -39.86 3.30 12.41
N ALA A 1166 -39.81 1.97 12.25
CA ALA A 1166 -40.94 1.20 11.76
C ALA A 1166 -42.11 1.31 12.76
N ARG A 1167 -43.32 1.58 12.27
CA ARG A 1167 -44.53 1.78 13.06
C ARG A 1167 -45.63 0.86 12.58
N LEU A 1168 -46.49 0.36 13.48
CA LEU A 1168 -47.65 -0.42 13.05
C LEU A 1168 -48.78 0.49 12.56
N ALA A 1169 -49.52 0.02 11.56
CA ALA A 1169 -50.74 0.70 11.13
C ALA A 1169 -51.82 0.57 12.22
N PRO A 1170 -52.47 1.66 12.67
CA PRO A 1170 -53.44 1.59 13.75
C PRO A 1170 -54.66 0.75 13.35
N PRO A 1171 -55.17 -0.14 14.23
CA PRO A 1171 -56.36 -0.92 13.94
C PRO A 1171 -57.57 0.00 13.73
N ARG A 1172 -58.17 -0.05 12.54
CA ARG A 1172 -59.36 0.75 12.20
C ARG A 1172 -60.58 0.32 13.02
N ALA A 1173 -61.53 1.24 13.16
CA ALA A 1173 -62.68 1.14 14.06
C ALA A 1173 -63.47 -0.18 13.91
N PRO A 1174 -64.01 -0.73 15.01
CA PRO A 1174 -64.68 -2.03 15.03
C PRO A 1174 -65.95 -2.01 14.17
N GLY A 1175 -65.88 -2.61 12.99
CA GLY A 1175 -67.00 -2.69 12.05
C GLY A 1175 -66.62 -3.31 10.69
N LEU A 1176 -65.42 -3.02 10.18
CA LEU A 1176 -64.90 -3.66 8.96
C LEU A 1176 -63.92 -4.78 9.30
N ARG A 1177 -64.21 -6.00 8.84
CA ARG A 1177 -63.26 -7.14 8.85
C ARG A 1177 -62.19 -6.98 7.76
N GLN A 1178 -61.37 -5.95 7.86
CA GLN A 1178 -60.16 -5.85 7.03
C GLN A 1178 -59.04 -6.61 7.75
N GLN A 1179 -58.44 -7.61 7.08
CA GLN A 1179 -57.42 -8.46 7.70
C GLN A 1179 -56.16 -7.65 8.02
N ASN A 1180 -55.53 -7.89 9.17
CA ASN A 1180 -54.23 -7.29 9.54
C ASN A 1180 -53.05 -8.01 8.83
N THR A 1181 -53.26 -8.34 7.55
CA THR A 1181 -52.33 -9.07 6.69
C THR A 1181 -52.09 -8.30 5.40
N TYR A 1182 -50.93 -8.51 4.80
CA TYR A 1182 -50.65 -8.11 3.42
C TYR A 1182 -50.99 -9.23 2.44
N GLY A 1183 -51.60 -8.86 1.31
CA GLY A 1183 -51.88 -9.73 0.17
C GLY A 1183 -50.71 -9.83 -0.79
N ILE A 1184 -50.71 -10.89 -1.59
CA ILE A 1184 -49.64 -11.21 -2.55
C ILE A 1184 -49.59 -10.18 -3.69
N GLY A 1185 -50.76 -9.86 -4.29
CA GLY A 1185 -50.85 -8.92 -5.40
C GLY A 1185 -50.41 -7.49 -5.05
N GLU A 1186 -50.73 -6.99 -3.84
CA GLU A 1186 -50.27 -5.67 -3.41
C GLU A 1186 -48.76 -5.65 -3.12
N ALA A 1187 -48.21 -6.72 -2.51
CA ALA A 1187 -46.77 -6.86 -2.27
C ALA A 1187 -45.97 -6.88 -3.58
N ARG A 1188 -46.35 -7.75 -4.53
CA ARG A 1188 -45.70 -7.82 -5.86
C ARG A 1188 -45.79 -6.48 -6.58
N SER A 1189 -46.94 -5.82 -6.54
CA SER A 1189 -47.14 -4.51 -7.19
C SER A 1189 -46.36 -3.38 -6.52
N ALA A 1190 -46.19 -3.42 -5.20
CA ALA A 1190 -45.40 -2.43 -4.46
C ALA A 1190 -43.89 -2.62 -4.69
N TYR A 1191 -43.41 -3.87 -4.77
CA TYR A 1191 -42.03 -4.20 -5.11
C TYR A 1191 -41.64 -3.71 -6.51
N ILE A 1192 -42.50 -3.93 -7.52
CA ILE A 1192 -42.25 -3.43 -8.89
C ILE A 1192 -42.17 -1.90 -8.92
N ARG A 1193 -43.07 -1.20 -8.19
CA ARG A 1193 -43.01 0.27 -8.06
C ARG A 1193 -41.75 0.74 -7.32
N ALA A 1194 -41.31 0.02 -6.29
CA ALA A 1194 -40.07 0.34 -5.58
C ALA A 1194 -38.87 0.24 -6.53
N CYS A 1195 -38.73 -0.85 -7.27
CA CYS A 1195 -37.66 -1.01 -8.26
C CYS A 1195 -37.69 0.12 -9.30
N GLN A 1196 -38.85 0.42 -9.88
CA GLN A 1196 -39.02 1.50 -10.86
C GLN A 1196 -38.69 2.90 -10.29
N ASN A 1197 -39.00 3.16 -9.02
CA ASN A 1197 -38.72 4.45 -8.38
C ASN A 1197 -37.23 4.64 -8.03
N HIS A 1198 -36.50 3.54 -7.75
CA HIS A 1198 -35.08 3.56 -7.41
C HIS A 1198 -34.15 3.27 -8.60
N GLY A 1199 -34.70 2.87 -9.75
CA GLY A 1199 -33.95 2.51 -10.97
C GLY A 1199 -33.49 1.05 -11.03
N TRP A 1200 -33.83 0.24 -10.02
CA TRP A 1200 -33.44 -1.17 -9.92
C TRP A 1200 -34.11 -2.09 -10.93
N THR A 1201 -33.42 -3.18 -11.28
CA THR A 1201 -33.96 -4.23 -12.15
C THR A 1201 -34.79 -5.25 -11.38
N VAL A 1202 -36.00 -5.51 -11.88
CA VAL A 1202 -36.89 -6.55 -11.33
C VAL A 1202 -36.35 -7.92 -11.72
N PRO A 1203 -36.19 -8.88 -10.78
CA PRO A 1203 -35.57 -10.18 -11.06
C PRO A 1203 -36.20 -10.97 -12.22
N ALA A 1204 -35.36 -11.69 -12.96
CA ALA A 1204 -35.80 -12.53 -14.06
C ALA A 1204 -36.85 -13.56 -13.59
N GLY A 1205 -37.97 -13.66 -14.32
CA GLY A 1205 -39.05 -14.58 -13.98
C GLY A 1205 -39.96 -14.15 -12.83
N PHE A 1206 -39.77 -12.97 -12.22
CA PHE A 1206 -40.64 -12.43 -11.16
C PHE A 1206 -42.12 -12.29 -11.59
N ASP A 1207 -42.39 -12.17 -12.90
CA ASP A 1207 -43.74 -12.16 -13.47
C ASP A 1207 -44.44 -13.53 -13.45
N LYS A 1208 -43.69 -14.62 -13.21
CA LYS A 1208 -44.25 -15.97 -12.99
C LYS A 1208 -44.83 -16.13 -11.58
N ILE A 1209 -44.62 -15.16 -10.68
CA ILE A 1209 -45.30 -15.09 -9.38
C ILE A 1209 -46.75 -14.67 -9.65
N GLN A 1210 -47.66 -15.63 -9.52
CA GLN A 1210 -49.08 -15.48 -9.87
C GLN A 1210 -49.74 -14.27 -9.21
N GLN A 1211 -50.56 -13.56 -9.99
CA GLN A 1211 -51.56 -12.64 -9.47
C GLN A 1211 -52.80 -13.45 -9.05
N GLU A 1212 -52.98 -13.62 -7.74
CA GLU A 1212 -54.27 -13.86 -7.09
C GLU A 1212 -54.86 -12.55 -6.55
#